data_AF-L8JXX4-F1
#
_entry.id   AF-L8JXX4-F1
#
_cell.length_a   1.000
_cell.length_b   1.000
_cell.length_c   1.000
_cell.angle_alpha   90.00
_cell.angle_beta   90.00
_cell.angle_gamma   90.00
#
_symmetry.space_group_name_H-M   'P 1'
#
loop_
_entity.id
_entity.type
_entity.pdbx_description
1 polymer ?
#
loop_
_entity_poly.entity_id
_entity_poly.type
_entity_poly.pdbx_seq_one_letter_code
_entity_poly.pdbx_strand_id
1 'polypeptide(L)'
;MVLILNKEAISQSADTIIIRNFNTGNYQATSFNYMGIHARDGNYYFANENGILQYDGSEWLLHNIKNYAGVLSLAETENGILYIGGFNEFGRARKDSTGTFEYTSMRDLLHADSTLSEVWQTIYHKGSAYFQSYERILRWDGDSLHNIPLKNCFLFVAKNKLYASQLHGNFYEITGDSLVFISDKLKFEQDGAMQVLPWSKDKLIIFTSSHGLFLFDDQTNSIEKFDAPVSDFFKKAYMYYGVLWKDSLYICSTWEKGLAFVNKKGEMVKNLTKSDGLSTNFLREPLLDKRGNLWVASNYGITYLQWPKLNEPDTPPATQITKISRGENDLISPYFKENVTVPFESSVTFHYATYGFDKADMKYSYYLEGYSNNWSAWNDDVKKEYTNLSSGDYVFHVKGKLINGMETMPASLSITIPKPWYLSYGFIGLMALLSVAVIYGVIKLRTLQLKRLNKQLESVVNARTAELLAQREQLQNANKDLMTINSELDNFVYRSSHDLVAPLKSLKGLIHLAKIDNPGDTQMHYLQIMNNSVLRLEDFIKSIMDYSVNAKREIILQEVKLDDVINDIVTEIKYFEKAEKVDLKKKYGADFTLKSDSSRLKIILSNLITNSVKYHNYEQPRPYVKVIAHQDDQKTEIAIQDNGQGIPEAYLEKIFDMFFRASESAEGSGLGLYIVKDTADKLGAEIRVESEEGVGTTFTLTIPNHR
;
A
#
# COMPACT_ATOMS: atom_id res chain seq x y z
N MET A 1 44.48 49.36 40.47
CA MET A 1 44.99 49.61 39.09
C MET A 1 46.51 49.66 39.02
N VAL A 2 47.21 50.21 40.02
CA VAL A 2 48.70 50.24 40.14
C VAL A 2 49.35 48.88 40.47
N LEU A 3 48.57 47.89 40.91
CA LEU A 3 49.07 46.59 41.37
C LEU A 3 49.54 45.63 40.25
N ILE A 4 49.22 45.88 38.98
CA ILE A 4 49.45 44.91 37.88
C ILE A 4 50.89 44.99 37.34
N LEU A 5 51.64 46.04 37.67
CA LEU A 5 52.88 46.39 36.97
C LEU A 5 54.00 46.89 37.91
N ASN A 6 53.94 46.53 39.19
CA ASN A 6 54.99 46.94 40.14
C ASN A 6 56.11 45.89 40.15
N LYS A 7 57.32 46.27 39.74
CA LYS A 7 58.52 45.40 39.68
C LYS A 7 58.92 44.78 41.02
N GLU A 8 58.38 45.27 42.14
CA GLU A 8 58.77 44.87 43.50
C GLU A 8 57.79 43.90 44.19
N ALA A 9 56.67 43.53 43.57
CA ALA A 9 55.70 42.60 44.17
C ALA A 9 55.95 41.14 43.72
N ILE A 10 57.13 40.60 44.02
CA ILE A 10 57.39 39.16 43.92
C ILE A 10 56.82 38.50 45.18
N SER A 11 55.50 38.26 45.21
CA SER A 11 54.87 37.31 46.14
C SER A 11 53.38 37.14 45.82
N GLN A 12 53.05 35.96 45.28
CA GLN A 12 51.72 35.31 45.25
C GLN A 12 50.62 35.86 44.31
N SER A 13 50.33 35.05 43.28
CA SER A 13 49.04 34.82 42.59
C SER A 13 48.29 35.99 41.90
N ALA A 14 48.88 37.18 41.75
CA ALA A 14 48.21 38.32 41.12
C ALA A 14 48.40 38.50 39.60
N ASP A 15 49.31 37.74 38.96
CA ASP A 15 49.86 38.05 37.62
C ASP A 15 49.55 37.04 36.49
N THR A 16 48.64 36.10 36.69
CA THR A 16 48.35 35.06 35.70
C THR A 16 47.47 35.59 34.57
N ILE A 17 48.12 35.94 33.45
CA ILE A 17 47.46 36.09 32.15
C ILE A 17 47.11 34.68 31.66
N ILE A 18 45.85 34.42 31.36
CA ILE A 18 45.43 33.17 30.74
C ILE A 18 45.55 33.35 29.23
N ILE A 19 46.35 32.50 28.58
CA ILE A 19 46.55 32.52 27.13
C ILE A 19 45.85 31.31 26.53
N ARG A 20 44.94 31.55 25.58
CA ARG A 20 44.24 30.52 24.80
C ARG A 20 44.56 30.70 23.33
N ASN A 21 44.84 29.60 22.64
CA ASN A 21 45.11 29.62 21.21
C ASN A 21 44.01 28.87 20.47
N PHE A 22 43.42 29.52 19.47
CA PHE A 22 42.46 28.93 18.54
C PHE A 22 43.15 28.65 17.21
N ASN A 23 43.09 27.40 16.77
CA ASN A 23 43.72 26.92 15.54
C ASN A 23 42.67 26.44 14.51
N THR A 24 43.14 25.94 13.38
CA THR A 24 42.29 25.49 12.26
C THR A 24 41.28 24.42 12.67
N GLY A 25 41.57 23.57 13.66
CA GLY A 25 40.63 22.59 14.18
C GLY A 25 39.48 23.19 14.99
N ASN A 26 39.66 24.40 15.54
CA ASN A 26 38.61 25.08 16.30
C ASN A 26 37.57 25.74 15.40
N TYR A 27 38.01 26.42 14.33
CA TYR A 27 37.14 27.22 13.47
C TYR A 27 36.99 26.69 12.04
N GLN A 28 37.63 25.57 11.71
CA GLN A 28 37.48 24.86 10.42
C GLN A 28 37.77 25.73 9.18
N ALA A 29 38.80 26.58 9.27
CA ALA A 29 39.29 27.43 8.18
C ALA A 29 40.83 27.45 8.18
N THR A 30 41.48 28.12 7.22
CA THR A 30 42.96 28.22 7.21
C THR A 30 43.48 28.99 8.43
N SER A 31 44.76 28.79 8.74
CA SER A 31 45.40 29.44 9.90
C SER A 31 45.68 30.93 9.69
N PHE A 32 45.47 31.46 8.49
CA PHE A 32 45.80 32.83 8.11
C PHE A 32 44.70 33.80 8.52
N ASN A 33 44.95 34.50 9.62
CA ASN A 33 44.05 35.51 10.17
C ASN A 33 44.76 36.87 10.18
N TYR A 34 44.10 37.90 9.67
CA TYR A 34 44.73 39.19 9.39
C TYR A 34 44.42 40.26 10.42
N MET A 35 43.17 40.34 10.86
CA MET A 35 42.71 41.24 11.90
C MET A 35 41.39 40.75 12.49
N GLY A 36 40.90 41.41 13.54
CA GLY A 36 39.56 41.19 14.03
C GLY A 36 38.94 42.44 14.62
N ILE A 37 37.62 42.39 14.77
CA ILE A 37 36.80 43.43 15.38
C ILE A 37 35.87 42.79 16.42
N HIS A 38 35.57 43.54 17.48
CA HIS A 38 34.50 43.19 18.41
C HIS A 38 33.26 44.00 18.03
N ALA A 39 32.30 43.33 17.40
CA ALA A 39 31.14 43.99 16.82
C ALA A 39 30.11 44.44 17.84
N ARG A 40 29.20 45.32 17.41
CA ARG A 40 28.12 45.87 18.24
C ARG A 40 27.13 44.81 18.70
N ASP A 41 26.93 43.77 17.89
CA ASP A 41 26.09 42.63 18.21
C ASP A 41 26.69 41.68 19.28
N GLY A 42 27.93 41.91 19.72
CA GLY A 42 28.60 41.12 20.74
C GLY A 42 29.45 39.96 20.21
N ASN A 43 29.46 39.73 18.90
CA ASN A 43 30.33 38.73 18.27
C ASN A 43 31.73 39.30 18.02
N TYR A 44 32.70 38.39 17.93
CA TYR A 44 34.01 38.69 17.38
C TYR A 44 34.06 38.26 15.93
N TYR A 45 34.51 39.17 15.06
CA TYR A 45 34.72 38.87 13.65
C TYR A 45 36.20 38.94 13.32
N PHE A 46 36.73 37.93 12.63
CA PHE A 46 38.11 37.89 12.18
C PHE A 46 38.18 37.75 10.67
N ALA A 47 39.04 38.56 10.07
CA ALA A 47 39.41 38.49 8.66
C ALA A 47 40.28 37.26 8.44
N ASN A 48 39.81 36.31 7.63
CA ASN A 48 40.48 35.05 7.34
C ASN A 48 40.61 34.83 5.82
N GLU A 49 41.62 34.07 5.42
CA GLU A 49 41.86 33.71 4.02
C GLU A 49 40.70 32.96 3.36
N ASN A 50 39.81 32.31 4.13
CA ASN A 50 38.59 31.68 3.58
C ASN A 50 37.33 32.56 3.68
N GLY A 51 37.37 33.70 4.37
CA GLY A 51 36.19 34.54 4.57
C GLY A 51 36.19 35.26 5.92
N ILE A 52 35.01 35.38 6.54
CA ILE A 52 34.83 36.02 7.84
C ILE A 52 34.59 34.94 8.89
N LEU A 53 35.49 34.82 9.85
CA LEU A 53 35.27 33.98 11.02
C LEU A 53 34.46 34.76 12.05
N GLN A 54 33.34 34.20 12.47
CA GLN A 54 32.54 34.68 13.59
C GLN A 54 32.80 33.80 14.82
N TYR A 55 32.98 34.43 15.97
CA TYR A 55 32.99 33.75 17.27
C TYR A 55 32.00 34.42 18.22
N ASP A 56 31.04 33.65 18.71
CA ASP A 56 29.96 34.13 19.58
C ASP A 56 30.28 33.95 21.09
N GLY A 57 31.47 33.45 21.41
CA GLY A 57 31.86 33.05 22.76
C GLY A 57 31.78 31.54 23.02
N SER A 58 31.13 30.77 22.14
CA SER A 58 30.92 29.34 22.30
C SER A 58 31.34 28.52 21.08
N GLU A 59 30.92 28.98 19.90
CA GLU A 59 31.07 28.32 18.61
C GLU A 59 31.69 29.27 17.59
N TRP A 60 32.41 28.67 16.64
CA TRP A 60 33.00 29.38 15.50
C TRP A 60 32.14 29.11 14.27
N LEU A 61 31.89 30.14 13.47
CA LEU A 61 31.16 30.04 12.21
C LEU A 61 31.93 30.77 11.10
N LEU A 62 32.21 30.08 10.00
CA LEU A 62 32.82 30.67 8.82
C LEU A 62 31.73 31.19 7.87
N HIS A 63 31.77 32.48 7.55
CA HIS A 63 30.96 33.09 6.50
C HIS A 63 31.82 33.29 5.26
N ASN A 64 31.51 32.56 4.20
CA ASN A 64 32.19 32.71 2.91
C ASN A 64 31.71 33.98 2.22
N ILE A 65 32.63 34.72 1.59
CA ILE A 65 32.28 35.83 0.70
C ILE A 65 32.23 35.36 -0.76
N LYS A 66 31.63 36.18 -1.63
CA LYS A 66 31.50 35.86 -3.07
C LYS A 66 32.88 35.57 -3.68
N ASN A 67 32.94 34.58 -4.57
CA ASN A 67 34.16 34.08 -5.21
C ASN A 67 35.20 33.47 -4.27
N TYR A 68 34.87 33.23 -2.98
CA TYR A 68 35.79 32.68 -1.98
C TYR A 68 37.10 33.49 -1.86
N ALA A 69 37.02 34.80 -2.09
CA ALA A 69 38.16 35.68 -1.91
C ALA A 69 38.55 35.72 -0.42
N GLY A 70 39.85 35.76 -0.13
CA GLY A 70 40.32 35.91 1.24
C GLY A 70 40.06 37.33 1.75
N VAL A 71 39.61 37.40 3.00
CA VAL A 71 39.31 38.66 3.69
C VAL A 71 40.53 39.09 4.49
N LEU A 72 40.97 40.32 4.26
CA LEU A 72 42.16 40.91 4.88
C LEU A 72 41.81 41.97 5.92
N SER A 73 40.70 42.68 5.73
CA SER A 73 40.29 43.77 6.62
C SER A 73 38.78 43.91 6.75
N LEU A 74 38.36 44.42 7.91
CA LEU A 74 36.97 44.57 8.32
C LEU A 74 36.76 45.94 8.99
N ALA A 75 35.63 46.58 8.72
CA ALA A 75 35.15 47.73 9.49
C ALA A 75 33.63 47.69 9.65
N GLU A 76 33.13 47.87 10.87
CA GLU A 76 31.69 47.90 11.17
C GLU A 76 31.15 49.33 11.21
N THR A 77 29.98 49.55 10.61
CA THR A 77 29.22 50.81 10.70
C THR A 77 28.38 50.89 11.98
N GLU A 78 27.77 52.05 12.27
CA GLU A 78 26.82 52.18 13.39
C GLU A 78 25.60 51.26 13.24
N ASN A 79 25.24 50.91 11.99
CA ASN A 79 24.07 50.10 11.66
C ASN A 79 24.40 48.60 11.50
N GLY A 80 25.61 48.15 11.85
CA GLY A 80 26.01 46.74 11.80
C GLY A 80 26.34 46.20 10.39
N ILE A 81 26.43 47.07 9.38
CA ILE A 81 27.01 46.70 8.07
C ILE A 81 28.51 46.53 8.24
N LEU A 82 29.07 45.44 7.71
CA LEU A 82 30.51 45.22 7.63
C LEU A 82 31.03 45.65 6.26
N TYR A 83 31.97 46.58 6.23
CA TYR A 83 32.82 46.82 5.07
C TYR A 83 34.02 45.89 5.10
N ILE A 84 34.34 45.33 3.94
CA ILE A 84 35.28 44.22 3.80
C ILE A 84 36.29 44.57 2.71
N GLY A 85 37.57 44.38 3.01
CA GLY A 85 38.66 44.40 2.04
C GLY A 85 39.33 43.02 1.96
N GLY A 86 39.70 42.59 0.74
CA GLY A 86 40.29 41.29 0.47
C GLY A 86 41.27 41.30 -0.70
N PHE A 87 41.60 40.10 -1.20
CA PHE A 87 42.47 39.94 -2.38
C PHE A 87 41.72 40.30 -3.67
N ASN A 88 42.10 41.40 -4.34
CA ASN A 88 41.43 41.92 -5.55
C ASN A 88 39.90 42.08 -5.38
N GLU A 89 39.45 42.34 -4.16
CA GLU A 89 38.04 42.34 -3.79
C GLU A 89 37.81 43.33 -2.64
N PHE A 90 36.68 44.03 -2.68
CA PHE A 90 36.21 44.88 -1.60
C PHE A 90 34.71 45.11 -1.74
N GLY A 91 34.04 45.38 -0.62
CA GLY A 91 32.61 45.58 -0.64
C GLY A 91 32.00 45.69 0.74
N ARG A 92 30.73 45.33 0.83
CA ARG A 92 29.98 45.33 2.09
C ARG A 92 29.23 44.03 2.29
N ALA A 93 29.09 43.61 3.53
CA ALA A 93 28.24 42.51 3.93
C ALA A 93 27.18 42.98 4.93
N ARG A 94 25.96 42.51 4.73
CA ARG A 94 24.83 42.69 5.65
C ARG A 94 24.34 41.32 6.09
N LYS A 95 23.83 41.19 7.31
CA LYS A 95 23.19 39.95 7.71
C LYS A 95 21.81 39.84 7.06
N ASP A 96 21.49 38.67 6.56
CA ASP A 96 20.14 38.32 6.11
C ASP A 96 19.25 37.88 7.29
N SER A 97 18.03 37.44 6.98
CA SER A 97 17.08 36.94 7.99
C SER A 97 17.55 35.66 8.70
N THR A 98 18.55 34.96 8.17
CA THR A 98 19.14 33.78 8.78
C THR A 98 20.43 34.10 9.54
N GLY A 99 20.82 35.37 9.65
CA GLY A 99 22.03 35.80 10.34
C GLY A 99 23.32 35.55 9.56
N THR A 100 23.21 35.13 8.30
CA THR A 100 24.33 34.89 7.39
C THR A 100 24.69 36.18 6.69
N PHE A 101 25.98 36.43 6.46
CA PHE A 101 26.41 37.61 5.72
C PHE A 101 26.11 37.48 4.22
N GLU A 102 25.21 38.31 3.72
CA GLU A 102 25.02 38.56 2.30
C GLU A 102 26.05 39.59 1.83
N TYR A 103 27.06 39.13 1.11
CA TYR A 103 28.13 39.97 0.57
C TYR A 103 27.73 40.63 -0.76
N THR A 104 27.90 41.94 -0.84
CA THR A 104 27.79 42.74 -2.06
C THR A 104 29.18 43.25 -2.44
N SER A 105 29.75 42.70 -3.52
CA SER A 105 31.00 43.20 -4.10
C SER A 105 30.81 44.62 -4.64
N MET A 106 31.80 45.47 -4.40
CA MET A 106 31.93 46.80 -4.98
C MET A 106 33.02 46.84 -6.05
N ARG A 107 33.64 45.68 -6.39
CA ARG A 107 34.70 45.60 -7.39
C ARG A 107 34.26 46.06 -8.77
N ASP A 108 33.00 45.79 -9.11
CA ASP A 108 32.37 46.16 -10.39
C ASP A 108 32.16 47.67 -10.55
N LEU A 109 32.29 48.45 -9.46
CA LEU A 109 32.24 49.92 -9.51
C LEU A 109 33.55 50.53 -10.05
N LEU A 110 34.63 49.74 -10.09
CA LEU A 110 35.88 50.13 -10.74
C LEU A 110 35.85 49.76 -12.23
N HIS A 111 36.55 50.52 -13.08
CA HIS A 111 36.75 50.12 -14.47
C HIS A 111 37.43 48.75 -14.56
N ALA A 112 37.08 47.95 -15.57
CA ALA A 112 37.58 46.58 -15.75
C ALA A 112 39.13 46.51 -15.79
N ASP A 113 39.78 47.50 -16.39
CA ASP A 113 41.25 47.59 -16.49
C ASP A 113 41.92 48.17 -15.24
N SER A 114 41.15 48.59 -14.24
CA SER A 114 41.72 49.13 -12.99
C SER A 114 42.37 48.03 -12.18
N THR A 115 43.67 48.17 -11.93
CA THR A 115 44.38 47.31 -10.97
C THR A 115 43.87 47.58 -9.55
N LEU A 116 43.57 46.49 -8.85
CA LEU A 116 43.30 46.46 -7.42
C LEU A 116 44.06 45.26 -6.85
N SER A 117 45.07 45.54 -6.04
CA SER A 117 45.81 44.52 -5.31
C SER A 117 45.04 44.09 -4.05
N GLU A 118 45.75 43.88 -2.95
CA GLU A 118 45.19 43.55 -1.66
C GLU A 118 44.60 44.79 -0.99
N VAL A 119 43.37 44.68 -0.48
CA VAL A 119 42.78 45.70 0.39
C VAL A 119 43.01 45.31 1.84
N TRP A 120 44.21 45.58 2.35
CA TRP A 120 44.66 45.08 3.66
C TRP A 120 44.19 45.90 4.86
N GLN A 121 43.64 47.10 4.63
CA GLN A 121 43.07 47.92 5.70
C GLN A 121 41.77 48.57 5.23
N THR A 122 40.74 48.46 6.06
CA THR A 122 39.43 49.09 5.87
C THR A 122 39.12 49.91 7.11
N ILE A 123 38.78 51.18 6.93
CA ILE A 123 38.40 52.07 8.02
C ILE A 123 37.03 52.66 7.72
N TYR A 124 36.14 52.65 8.70
CA TYR A 124 34.89 53.40 8.61
C TYR A 124 34.99 54.64 9.52
N HIS A 125 34.85 55.83 8.93
CA HIS A 125 35.00 57.10 9.63
C HIS A 125 34.04 58.16 9.08
N LYS A 126 33.25 58.78 9.98
CA LYS A 126 32.31 59.87 9.66
C LYS A 126 31.40 59.58 8.45
N GLY A 127 30.80 58.39 8.44
CA GLY A 127 29.85 57.98 7.38
C GLY A 127 30.49 57.46 6.10
N SER A 128 31.82 57.47 5.96
CA SER A 128 32.51 56.94 4.79
C SER A 128 33.40 55.74 5.13
N ALA A 129 33.44 54.75 4.23
CA ALA A 129 34.38 53.64 4.29
C ALA A 129 35.59 53.94 3.41
N TYR A 130 36.79 53.67 3.92
CA TYR A 130 38.06 53.86 3.24
C TYR A 130 38.72 52.50 3.09
N PHE A 131 38.92 52.07 1.85
CA PHE A 131 39.54 50.80 1.48
C PHE A 131 40.93 51.09 0.94
N GLN A 132 41.94 50.63 1.65
CA GLN A 132 43.34 50.92 1.36
C GLN A 132 44.01 49.78 0.60
N SER A 133 44.61 50.08 -0.55
CA SER A 133 45.46 49.17 -1.34
C SER A 133 46.85 49.76 -1.60
N TYR A 134 47.71 49.03 -2.33
CA TYR A 134 49.08 49.49 -2.66
C TYR A 134 49.04 50.69 -3.62
N GLU A 135 48.02 50.74 -4.48
CA GLU A 135 47.91 51.73 -5.54
C GLU A 135 47.21 53.02 -5.13
N ARG A 136 46.30 52.95 -4.16
CA ARG A 136 45.37 54.04 -3.80
C ARG A 136 44.55 53.74 -2.56
N ILE A 137 43.81 54.75 -2.12
CA ILE A 137 42.70 54.60 -1.17
C ILE A 137 41.39 54.82 -1.94
N LEU A 138 40.46 53.90 -1.82
CA LEU A 138 39.11 54.03 -2.36
C LEU A 138 38.17 54.45 -1.22
N ARG A 139 37.42 55.54 -1.41
CA ARG A 139 36.47 56.05 -0.42
C ARG A 139 35.05 55.84 -0.91
N TRP A 140 34.23 55.15 -0.12
CA TRP A 140 32.81 54.99 -0.34
C TRP A 140 32.04 55.88 0.64
N ASP A 141 31.25 56.82 0.12
CA ASP A 141 30.48 57.77 0.94
C ASP A 141 29.04 57.31 1.24
N GLY A 142 28.64 56.15 0.71
CA GLY A 142 27.27 55.63 0.80
C GLY A 142 26.55 55.61 -0.54
N ASP A 143 27.00 56.41 -1.51
CA ASP A 143 26.37 56.60 -2.82
C ASP A 143 27.37 56.42 -3.97
N SER A 144 28.56 56.99 -3.85
CA SER A 144 29.59 57.00 -4.90
C SER A 144 30.96 56.53 -4.38
N LEU A 145 31.74 55.95 -5.30
CA LEU A 145 33.12 55.53 -5.05
C LEU A 145 34.10 56.59 -5.54
N HIS A 146 34.94 57.09 -4.65
CA HIS A 146 35.94 58.13 -4.90
C HIS A 146 37.35 57.56 -4.81
N ASN A 147 38.28 58.12 -5.58
CA ASN A 147 39.67 57.69 -5.62
C ASN A 147 40.61 58.74 -5.01
N ILE A 148 41.32 58.37 -3.95
CA ILE A 148 42.36 59.19 -3.33
C ILE A 148 43.72 58.60 -3.73
N PRO A 149 44.52 59.28 -4.59
CA PRO A 149 45.69 58.70 -5.25
C PRO A 149 46.94 58.66 -4.35
N LEU A 150 46.82 58.08 -3.15
CA LEU A 150 47.93 57.86 -2.23
C LEU A 150 48.37 56.39 -2.27
N LYS A 151 49.59 56.14 -2.75
CA LYS A 151 50.20 54.81 -2.86
C LYS A 151 50.92 54.43 -1.56
N ASN A 152 50.97 53.12 -1.28
CA ASN A 152 51.80 52.53 -0.21
C ASN A 152 51.70 53.30 1.12
N CYS A 153 50.49 53.54 1.59
CA CYS A 153 50.27 54.26 2.84
C CYS A 153 49.88 53.33 3.99
N PHE A 154 49.58 53.93 5.13
CA PHE A 154 48.88 53.35 6.28
C PHE A 154 47.86 54.39 6.77
N LEU A 155 46.68 53.93 7.16
CA LEU A 155 45.60 54.79 7.63
C LEU A 155 45.39 54.67 9.14
N PHE A 156 45.05 55.78 9.78
CA PHE A 156 44.84 55.83 11.24
C PHE A 156 43.68 56.76 11.59
N VAL A 157 42.87 56.36 12.56
CA VAL A 157 41.88 57.24 13.18
C VAL A 157 42.37 57.61 14.58
N ALA A 158 42.63 58.90 14.80
CA ALA A 158 42.99 59.42 16.11
C ALA A 158 42.32 60.77 16.34
N LYS A 159 41.84 61.02 17.57
CA LYS A 159 41.14 62.27 17.93
C LYS A 159 40.08 62.73 16.92
N ASN A 160 39.30 61.78 16.40
CA ASN A 160 38.23 62.03 15.43
C ASN A 160 38.70 62.65 14.09
N LYS A 161 39.97 62.42 13.71
CA LYS A 161 40.56 62.74 12.41
C LYS A 161 41.09 61.47 11.75
N LEU A 162 41.12 61.46 10.43
CA LEU A 162 41.71 60.39 9.63
C LEU A 162 43.07 60.86 9.11
N TYR A 163 44.11 60.11 9.42
CA TYR A 163 45.48 60.38 9.01
C TYR A 163 45.97 59.32 8.04
N ALA A 164 46.91 59.70 7.19
CA ALA A 164 47.61 58.80 6.29
C ALA A 164 49.12 59.02 6.34
N SER A 165 49.86 57.94 6.48
CA SER A 165 51.32 57.93 6.41
C SER A 165 51.75 57.19 5.18
N GLN A 166 52.42 57.87 4.25
CA GLN A 166 52.97 57.23 3.06
C GLN A 166 54.35 56.64 3.38
N LEU A 167 54.57 55.37 3.06
CA LEU A 167 55.89 54.75 3.12
C LEU A 167 56.85 55.51 2.20
N HIS A 168 58.00 55.94 2.73
CA HIS A 168 58.96 56.81 2.02
C HIS A 168 58.39 58.17 1.60
N GLY A 169 57.25 58.59 2.16
CA GLY A 169 56.54 59.81 1.79
C GLY A 169 56.23 60.68 2.99
N ASN A 170 55.20 61.51 2.84
CA ASN A 170 54.80 62.46 3.87
C ASN A 170 53.67 61.90 4.75
N PHE A 171 53.41 62.62 5.83
CA PHE A 171 52.27 62.42 6.71
C PHE A 171 51.16 63.43 6.38
N TYR A 172 49.93 62.95 6.24
CA TYR A 172 48.77 63.71 5.77
C TYR A 172 47.57 63.56 6.71
N GLU A 173 46.70 64.57 6.75
CA GLU A 173 45.31 64.45 7.18
C GLU A 173 44.43 64.22 5.94
N ILE A 174 43.50 63.26 6.01
CA ILE A 174 42.50 63.03 4.97
C ILE A 174 41.23 63.80 5.34
N THR A 175 40.78 64.67 4.42
CA THR A 175 39.53 65.42 4.54
C THR A 175 38.66 65.21 3.30
N GLY A 176 37.67 64.33 3.41
CA GLY A 176 36.90 63.87 2.25
C GLY A 176 37.83 63.16 1.26
N ASP A 177 38.00 63.74 0.07
CA ASP A 177 38.87 63.21 -0.99
C ASP A 177 40.25 63.90 -1.04
N SER A 178 40.47 64.89 -0.17
CA SER A 178 41.69 65.73 -0.16
C SER A 178 42.73 65.24 0.84
N LEU A 179 44.00 65.30 0.43
CA LEU A 179 45.18 65.06 1.26
C LEU A 179 45.76 66.39 1.73
N VAL A 180 45.63 66.68 3.02
CA VAL A 180 46.22 67.87 3.65
C VAL A 180 47.58 67.50 4.20
N PHE A 181 48.65 68.09 3.65
CA PHE A 181 50.01 67.86 4.13
C PHE A 181 50.18 68.33 5.58
N ILE A 182 50.78 67.48 6.41
CA ILE A 182 51.13 67.81 7.81
C ILE A 182 52.63 67.99 7.94
N SER A 183 53.41 66.97 7.54
CA SER A 183 54.85 66.93 7.81
C SER A 183 55.59 65.91 6.94
N ASP A 184 56.85 66.17 6.64
CA ASP A 184 57.81 65.28 5.99
C ASP A 184 58.81 64.64 6.99
N LYS A 185 58.74 64.99 8.27
CA LYS A 185 59.65 64.49 9.32
C LYS A 185 59.59 62.97 9.56
N LEU A 186 58.55 62.31 9.04
CA LEU A 186 58.36 60.86 9.12
C LEU A 186 58.72 60.16 7.81
N LYS A 187 59.38 60.86 6.89
CA LYS A 187 59.86 60.32 5.63
C LYS A 187 61.16 59.55 5.84
N PHE A 188 61.04 58.23 5.95
CA PHE A 188 62.18 57.34 6.14
C PHE A 188 62.35 56.38 4.96
N GLU A 189 63.55 55.82 4.82
CA GLU A 189 63.79 54.73 3.89
C GLU A 189 63.19 53.44 4.47
N GLN A 190 62.21 52.87 3.77
CA GLN A 190 61.47 51.66 4.12
C GLN A 190 60.68 51.71 5.44
N ASP A 191 60.36 52.92 5.93
CA ASP A 191 59.56 53.11 7.14
C ASP A 191 58.66 54.36 7.02
N GLY A 192 57.82 54.57 8.03
CA GLY A 192 56.92 55.70 8.19
C GLY A 192 56.21 55.62 9.54
N ALA A 193 55.12 56.39 9.73
CA ALA A 193 54.21 56.04 10.81
C ALA A 193 53.53 54.70 10.48
N MET A 194 53.65 53.75 11.39
CA MET A 194 53.01 52.43 11.34
C MET A 194 51.77 52.39 12.23
N GLN A 195 51.72 53.22 13.28
CA GLN A 195 50.53 53.39 14.11
C GLN A 195 50.54 54.76 14.80
N VAL A 196 49.35 55.35 14.98
CA VAL A 196 49.16 56.62 15.68
C VAL A 196 48.14 56.45 16.80
N LEU A 197 48.53 56.71 18.05
CA LEU A 197 47.68 56.53 19.22
C LEU A 197 47.63 57.78 20.11
N PRO A 198 46.59 57.97 20.92
CA PRO A 198 46.55 59.05 21.90
C PRO A 198 47.69 58.95 22.92
N TRP A 199 48.44 60.05 23.13
CA TRP A 199 49.45 60.15 24.18
C TRP A 199 48.93 60.93 25.38
N SER A 200 48.46 62.16 25.14
CA SER A 200 47.78 63.03 26.11
C SER A 200 46.54 63.66 25.48
N LYS A 201 45.90 64.60 26.17
CA LYS A 201 44.79 65.39 25.63
C LYS A 201 45.15 66.10 24.33
N ASP A 202 46.39 66.60 24.24
CA ASP A 202 46.82 67.49 23.15
C ASP A 202 47.83 66.81 22.20
N LYS A 203 48.50 65.73 22.62
CA LYS A 203 49.47 65.04 21.76
C LYS A 203 49.09 63.59 21.43
N LEU A 204 49.49 63.16 20.24
CA LEU A 204 49.47 61.79 19.77
C LEU A 204 50.90 61.23 19.83
N ILE A 205 51.01 59.91 20.03
CA ILE A 205 52.27 59.18 19.85
C ILE A 205 52.23 58.44 18.52
N ILE A 206 53.33 58.53 17.80
CA ILE A 206 53.53 57.88 16.51
C ILE A 206 54.56 56.80 16.71
N PHE A 207 54.18 55.58 16.34
CA PHE A 207 55.05 54.43 16.29
C PHE A 207 55.54 54.24 14.85
N THR A 208 56.83 54.02 14.71
CA THR A 208 57.47 53.62 13.44
C THR A 208 57.97 52.18 13.58
N SER A 209 58.26 51.52 12.46
CA SER A 209 58.72 50.12 12.48
C SER A 209 60.10 50.01 13.13
N SER A 210 61.03 50.89 12.73
CA SER A 210 62.45 50.84 13.13
C SER A 210 63.11 52.19 13.36
N HIS A 211 62.39 53.32 13.28
CA HIS A 211 62.95 54.67 13.50
C HIS A 211 62.64 55.26 14.88
N GLY A 212 62.02 54.48 15.77
CA GLY A 212 61.68 54.86 17.14
C GLY A 212 60.29 55.48 17.28
N LEU A 213 60.09 56.25 18.35
CA LEU A 213 58.80 56.87 18.67
C LEU A 213 58.86 58.38 18.45
N PHE A 214 57.73 58.96 18.11
CA PHE A 214 57.58 60.41 17.91
C PHE A 214 56.33 60.91 18.63
N LEU A 215 56.35 62.16 19.07
CA LEU A 215 55.16 62.85 19.55
C LEU A 215 54.70 63.84 18.47
N PHE A 216 53.40 63.83 18.23
CA PHE A 216 52.72 64.71 17.30
C PHE A 216 51.72 65.58 18.04
N ASP A 217 51.90 66.89 17.96
CA ASP A 217 50.96 67.88 18.47
C ASP A 217 50.02 68.30 17.33
N ASP A 218 48.74 67.97 17.47
CA ASP A 218 47.73 68.14 16.40
C ASP A 218 47.23 69.59 16.26
N GLN A 219 47.54 70.46 17.23
CA GLN A 219 47.20 71.88 17.18
C GLN A 219 48.26 72.67 16.42
N THR A 220 49.53 72.32 16.62
CA THR A 220 50.68 73.01 16.02
C THR A 220 51.22 72.32 14.76
N ASN A 221 50.73 71.12 14.44
CA ASN A 221 51.27 70.21 13.43
C ASN A 221 52.76 69.88 13.63
N SER A 222 53.27 70.00 14.87
CA SER A 222 54.68 69.74 15.17
C SER A 222 54.93 68.28 15.49
N ILE A 223 56.00 67.73 14.93
CA ILE A 223 56.49 66.37 15.21
C ILE A 223 57.89 66.46 15.83
N GLU A 224 58.05 65.80 16.97
CA GLU A 224 59.31 65.70 17.71
C GLU A 224 59.63 64.23 18.02
N LYS A 225 60.92 63.89 18.04
CA LYS A 225 61.35 62.53 18.40
C LYS A 225 61.16 62.32 19.89
N PHE A 226 60.57 61.19 20.27
CA PHE A 226 60.42 60.78 21.66
C PHE A 226 61.50 59.76 22.01
N ASP A 227 62.48 60.20 22.81
CA ASP A 227 63.59 59.35 23.24
C ASP A 227 63.12 58.38 24.34
N ALA A 228 62.50 57.28 23.89
CA ALA A 228 61.95 56.25 24.75
C ALA A 228 62.90 55.04 24.83
N PRO A 229 63.12 54.46 26.03
CA PRO A 229 63.95 53.26 26.20
C PRO A 229 63.52 52.07 25.33
N VAL A 230 62.23 51.92 25.06
CA VAL A 230 61.71 50.84 24.20
C VAL A 230 62.10 50.99 22.72
N SER A 231 62.56 52.17 22.29
CA SER A 231 62.87 52.43 20.88
C SER A 231 63.85 51.40 20.34
N ASP A 232 64.93 51.08 21.04
CA ASP A 232 65.93 50.10 20.61
C ASP A 232 65.39 48.66 20.54
N PHE A 233 64.37 48.35 21.34
CA PHE A 233 63.66 47.08 21.21
C PHE A 233 62.89 47.04 19.89
N PHE A 234 62.11 48.08 19.57
CA PHE A 234 61.34 48.14 18.33
C PHE A 234 62.22 48.15 17.08
N LYS A 235 63.38 48.82 17.10
CA LYS A 235 64.35 48.75 15.98
C LYS A 235 64.75 47.32 15.60
N LYS A 236 64.82 46.43 16.60
CA LYS A 236 65.22 45.03 16.41
C LYS A 236 64.02 44.10 16.20
N ALA A 237 62.89 44.41 16.83
CA ALA A 237 61.70 43.58 16.78
C ALA A 237 60.80 43.88 15.57
N TYR A 238 60.99 45.05 14.95
CA TYR A 238 60.13 45.70 13.95
C TYR A 238 58.70 45.83 14.49
N MET A 239 58.35 47.03 14.96
CA MET A 239 56.99 47.30 15.42
C MET A 239 56.01 47.23 14.25
N TYR A 240 54.86 46.59 14.44
CA TYR A 240 53.86 46.44 13.39
C TYR A 240 52.57 47.19 13.71
N TYR A 241 51.84 46.80 14.75
CA TYR A 241 50.63 47.49 15.21
C TYR A 241 50.66 47.75 16.70
N GLY A 242 49.82 48.66 17.17
CA GLY A 242 49.67 48.95 18.58
C GLY A 242 48.26 49.41 18.94
N VAL A 243 47.86 49.15 20.18
CA VAL A 243 46.61 49.62 20.77
C VAL A 243 46.85 50.23 22.14
N LEU A 244 46.06 51.24 22.49
CA LEU A 244 46.09 51.86 23.81
C LEU A 244 45.12 51.11 24.74
N TRP A 245 45.67 50.46 25.75
CA TRP A 245 44.94 49.72 26.76
C TRP A 245 44.71 50.55 28.02
N LYS A 246 43.43 50.78 28.36
CA LYS A 246 42.96 51.49 29.57
C LYS A 246 43.72 52.79 29.84
N ASP A 247 43.96 53.58 28.79
CA ASP A 247 44.63 54.89 28.78
C ASP A 247 46.04 54.96 29.37
N SER A 248 46.66 53.82 29.70
CA SER A 248 47.89 53.78 30.51
C SER A 248 49.03 53.00 29.85
N LEU A 249 48.70 52.04 28.98
CA LEU A 249 49.64 51.06 28.46
C LEU A 249 49.42 50.86 26.96
N TYR A 250 50.47 50.93 26.17
CA TYR A 250 50.44 50.53 24.77
C TYR A 250 50.78 49.05 24.68
N ILE A 251 49.97 48.30 23.94
CA ILE A 251 50.22 46.90 23.62
C ILE A 251 50.58 46.86 22.14
N CYS A 252 51.83 46.54 21.83
CA CYS A 252 52.35 46.58 20.48
C CYS A 252 52.73 45.18 19.99
N SER A 253 52.22 44.80 18.83
CA SER A 253 52.70 43.62 18.11
C SER A 253 53.97 43.94 17.31
N THR A 254 54.81 42.94 17.15
CA THR A 254 56.10 43.03 16.45
C THR A 254 56.26 41.89 15.47
N TRP A 255 57.19 42.03 14.52
CA TRP A 255 57.45 40.96 13.55
C TRP A 255 58.18 39.77 14.18
N GLU A 256 59.12 40.02 15.09
CA GLU A 256 60.04 38.98 15.58
C GLU A 256 59.91 38.63 17.05
N LYS A 257 59.32 39.51 17.88
CA LYS A 257 59.40 39.40 19.35
C LYS A 257 58.05 39.42 20.07
N GLY A 258 56.96 39.07 19.39
CA GLY A 258 55.65 38.92 20.01
C GLY A 258 55.04 40.26 20.43
N LEU A 259 54.46 40.32 21.64
CA LEU A 259 53.73 41.48 22.19
C LEU A 259 54.54 42.22 23.24
N ALA A 260 54.85 43.48 22.96
CA ALA A 260 55.46 44.39 23.92
C ALA A 260 54.41 45.26 24.61
N PHE A 261 54.43 45.28 25.93
CA PHE A 261 53.60 46.14 26.77
C PHE A 261 54.45 47.32 27.23
N VAL A 262 54.06 48.54 26.84
CA VAL A 262 54.86 49.76 27.00
C VAL A 262 54.06 50.81 27.73
N ASN A 263 54.60 51.38 28.82
CA ASN A 263 53.91 52.46 29.53
C ASN A 263 54.02 53.81 28.79
N LYS A 264 53.30 54.83 29.26
CA LYS A 264 53.32 56.19 28.69
C LYS A 264 54.71 56.87 28.72
N LYS A 265 55.64 56.39 29.55
CA LYS A 265 57.04 56.86 29.60
C LYS A 265 57.94 56.19 28.55
N GLY A 266 57.41 55.23 27.78
CA GLY A 266 58.20 54.50 26.78
C GLY A 266 59.05 53.38 27.38
N GLU A 267 58.73 52.91 28.59
CA GLU A 267 59.40 51.78 29.22
C GLU A 267 58.63 50.49 28.91
N MET A 268 59.34 49.44 28.51
CA MET A 268 58.76 48.11 28.34
C MET A 268 58.52 47.48 29.71
N VAL A 269 57.25 47.20 30.01
CA VAL A 269 56.80 46.64 31.28
C VAL A 269 56.75 45.11 31.21
N LYS A 270 56.34 44.56 30.07
CA LYS A 270 56.26 43.12 29.82
C LYS A 270 56.49 42.85 28.35
N ASN A 271 57.06 41.68 28.05
CA ASN A 271 57.11 41.14 26.71
C ASN A 271 56.55 39.72 26.75
N LEU A 272 55.64 39.39 25.83
CA LEU A 272 55.11 38.05 25.66
C LEU A 272 55.53 37.50 24.30
N THR A 273 56.01 36.28 24.31
CA THR A 273 56.55 35.58 23.14
C THR A 273 55.93 34.20 23.00
N LYS A 274 56.31 33.45 21.97
CA LYS A 274 55.91 32.07 21.77
C LYS A 274 56.28 31.17 22.96
N SER A 275 57.41 31.42 23.63
CA SER A 275 57.79 30.64 24.83
C SER A 275 56.88 30.91 26.03
N ASP A 276 56.17 32.03 26.04
CA ASP A 276 55.17 32.36 27.07
C ASP A 276 53.78 31.78 26.76
N GLY A 277 53.62 31.12 25.60
CA GLY A 277 52.37 30.45 25.19
C GLY A 277 51.61 31.12 24.04
N LEU A 278 52.15 32.18 23.42
CA LEU A 278 51.56 32.73 22.19
C LEU A 278 51.66 31.72 21.03
N SER A 279 50.75 31.79 20.07
CA SER A 279 50.78 30.90 18.89
C SER A 279 52.06 31.09 18.05
N THR A 280 52.54 32.33 17.96
CA THR A 280 53.74 32.73 17.21
C THR A 280 54.30 34.05 17.76
N ASN A 281 55.52 34.40 17.38
CA ASN A 281 56.09 35.73 17.61
C ASN A 281 55.65 36.76 16.56
N PHE A 282 55.21 36.31 15.38
CA PHE A 282 54.77 37.17 14.29
C PHE A 282 53.26 37.44 14.41
N LEU A 283 52.90 38.61 14.93
CA LEU A 283 51.52 38.92 15.33
C LEU A 283 50.98 40.10 14.53
N ARG A 284 49.68 40.07 14.23
CA ARG A 284 48.98 41.14 13.51
C ARG A 284 48.42 42.18 14.47
N GLU A 285 47.35 42.87 14.08
CA GLU A 285 46.70 43.89 14.90
C GLU A 285 46.11 43.27 16.17
N PRO A 286 46.50 43.77 17.36
CA PRO A 286 45.85 43.38 18.60
C PRO A 286 44.47 44.05 18.72
N LEU A 287 43.43 43.26 18.89
CA LEU A 287 42.06 43.72 19.15
C LEU A 287 41.79 43.73 20.66
N LEU A 288 41.32 44.87 21.17
CA LEU A 288 40.78 44.96 22.52
C LEU A 288 39.28 44.71 22.54
N ASP A 289 38.84 43.78 23.39
CA ASP A 289 37.41 43.60 23.64
C ASP A 289 36.87 44.66 24.63
N LYS A 290 35.54 44.67 24.82
CA LYS A 290 34.87 45.64 25.72
C LYS A 290 35.23 45.44 27.21
N ARG A 291 35.79 44.29 27.57
CA ARG A 291 36.23 43.95 28.94
C ARG A 291 37.72 44.28 29.14
N GLY A 292 38.44 44.59 28.07
CA GLY A 292 39.86 44.87 28.05
C GLY A 292 40.73 43.62 27.94
N ASN A 293 40.19 42.48 27.48
CA ASN A 293 41.00 41.35 27.03
C ASN A 293 41.51 41.60 25.62
N LEU A 294 42.52 40.80 25.23
CA LEU A 294 43.22 40.99 23.97
C LEU A 294 43.04 39.78 23.07
N TRP A 295 42.64 40.03 21.83
CA TRP A 295 42.63 39.06 20.76
C TRP A 295 43.72 39.43 19.76
N VAL A 296 44.52 38.48 19.32
CA VAL A 296 45.62 38.75 18.40
C VAL A 296 45.59 37.72 17.27
N ALA A 297 45.32 38.21 16.06
CA ALA A 297 45.35 37.39 14.86
C ALA A 297 46.80 37.14 14.40
N SER A 298 47.02 36.01 13.73
CA SER A 298 48.31 35.64 13.16
C SER A 298 48.13 34.66 12.00
N ASN A 299 49.23 34.33 11.34
CA ASN A 299 49.26 33.26 10.33
C ASN A 299 49.19 31.84 10.95
N TYR A 300 49.24 31.73 12.28
CA TYR A 300 49.22 30.47 13.04
C TYR A 300 47.99 30.38 13.95
N GLY A 301 46.89 31.04 13.57
CA GLY A 301 45.65 31.10 14.34
C GLY A 301 45.47 32.38 15.14
N ILE A 302 44.57 32.32 16.12
CA ILE A 302 44.13 33.47 16.92
C ILE A 302 44.50 33.21 18.39
N THR A 303 45.18 34.16 19.02
CA THR A 303 45.53 34.08 20.44
C THR A 303 44.65 35.02 21.25
N TYR A 304 44.04 34.50 22.31
CA TYR A 304 43.24 35.25 23.27
C TYR A 304 43.98 35.34 24.62
N LEU A 305 44.16 36.56 25.13
CA LEU A 305 44.80 36.84 26.41
C LEU A 305 43.77 37.45 27.34
N GLN A 306 43.56 36.77 28.46
CA GLN A 306 42.55 37.11 29.46
C GLN A 306 43.20 37.53 30.78
N TRP A 307 42.67 38.58 31.40
CA TRP A 307 43.07 39.04 32.74
C TRP A 307 41.96 38.76 33.78
N PRO A 308 42.01 37.65 34.54
CA PRO A 308 40.90 37.20 35.38
C PRO A 308 40.42 38.23 36.40
N LYS A 309 41.34 38.92 37.10
CA LYS A 309 41.00 39.92 38.13
C LYS A 309 40.42 41.22 37.58
N LEU A 310 40.51 41.47 36.28
CA LEU A 310 39.98 42.67 35.63
C LEU A 310 38.61 42.44 34.98
N ASN A 311 38.14 41.20 35.01
CA ASN A 311 37.12 40.68 34.11
C ASN A 311 35.78 40.41 34.79
N GLU A 312 35.62 40.75 36.05
CA GLU A 312 34.34 40.63 36.74
C GLU A 312 33.43 41.78 36.28
N PRO A 313 32.30 41.48 35.62
CA PRO A 313 31.39 42.53 35.18
C PRO A 313 30.63 43.11 36.39
N ASP A 314 30.47 44.43 36.43
CA ASP A 314 29.71 45.11 37.50
C ASP A 314 28.21 44.75 37.46
N THR A 315 27.71 44.41 36.26
CA THR A 315 26.34 43.97 36.02
C THR A 315 26.32 42.56 35.44
N PRO A 316 25.33 41.72 35.81
CA PRO A 316 25.15 40.41 35.18
C PRO A 316 25.14 40.53 33.65
N PRO A 317 26.02 39.82 32.93
CA PRO A 317 25.98 39.81 31.48
C PRO A 317 24.70 39.09 31.03
N ALA A 318 24.27 39.31 29.78
CA ALA A 318 23.12 38.61 29.22
C ALA A 318 23.58 37.34 28.49
N THR A 319 23.00 36.20 28.83
CA THR A 319 23.06 35.03 27.95
C THR A 319 22.10 35.28 26.79
N GLN A 320 22.46 34.82 25.60
CA GLN A 320 21.63 34.90 24.41
C GLN A 320 21.51 33.52 23.78
N ILE A 321 20.34 33.24 23.22
CA ILE A 321 20.17 32.13 22.30
C ILE A 321 20.75 32.62 20.97
N THR A 322 21.68 31.87 20.38
CA THR A 322 22.46 32.31 19.21
C THR A 322 22.04 31.63 17.92
N LYS A 323 21.42 30.45 18.01
CA LYS A 323 20.92 29.67 16.85
C LYS A 323 19.89 28.64 17.27
N ILE A 324 18.92 28.36 16.40
CA ILE A 324 18.12 27.12 16.44
C ILE A 324 18.48 26.27 15.20
N SER A 325 18.67 24.97 15.39
CA SER A 325 18.88 24.00 14.31
C SER A 325 17.85 22.87 14.33
N ARG A 326 17.61 22.27 13.16
CA ARG A 326 16.62 21.20 12.92
C ARG A 326 17.32 19.98 12.33
N GLY A 327 17.68 19.01 13.17
CA GLY A 327 18.53 17.89 12.74
C GLY A 327 19.85 18.38 12.11
N GLU A 328 20.20 17.87 10.93
CA GLU A 328 21.40 18.28 10.17
C GLU A 328 21.20 19.54 9.31
N ASN A 329 19.96 20.04 9.15
CA ASN A 329 19.68 21.22 8.34
C ASN A 329 19.58 22.46 9.22
N ASP A 330 20.52 23.38 9.00
CA ASP A 330 20.62 24.65 9.70
C ASP A 330 19.60 25.66 9.18
N LEU A 331 18.57 25.97 9.96
CA LEU A 331 17.71 27.12 9.70
C LEU A 331 17.27 27.83 10.99
N ILE A 332 17.63 29.13 10.99
CA ILE A 332 17.10 30.28 11.72
C ILE A 332 17.94 30.71 12.93
N SER A 333 18.72 31.77 12.66
CA SER A 333 19.37 32.64 13.64
C SER A 333 18.34 33.54 14.33
N PRO A 334 18.52 33.88 15.61
CA PRO A 334 17.51 34.53 16.44
C PRO A 334 17.42 36.04 16.20
N TYR A 335 17.96 36.56 15.09
CA TYR A 335 18.05 38.00 14.94
C TYR A 335 16.70 38.72 14.80
N PHE A 336 15.59 38.16 14.30
CA PHE A 336 14.33 38.94 14.18
C PHE A 336 12.99 38.17 14.17
N LYS A 337 12.79 37.09 14.95
CA LYS A 337 11.43 36.54 15.19
C LYS A 337 11.23 36.14 16.65
N GLU A 338 10.33 36.85 17.34
CA GLU A 338 9.90 36.53 18.71
C GLU A 338 9.24 35.16 18.82
N ASN A 339 8.67 34.65 17.72
CA ASN A 339 8.05 33.32 17.65
C ASN A 339 8.58 32.52 16.44
N VAL A 340 9.11 31.32 16.68
CA VAL A 340 9.60 30.41 15.64
C VAL A 340 8.68 29.21 15.49
N THR A 341 8.12 29.00 14.30
CA THR A 341 7.32 27.79 14.03
C THR A 341 8.21 26.63 13.62
N VAL A 342 8.10 25.52 14.34
CA VAL A 342 8.85 24.28 14.10
C VAL A 342 7.88 23.20 13.60
N PRO A 343 8.16 22.49 12.49
CA PRO A 343 7.34 21.37 12.04
C PRO A 343 7.21 20.25 13.08
N PHE A 344 6.07 19.58 13.08
CA PHE A 344 5.84 18.39 13.92
C PHE A 344 6.87 17.28 13.61
N GLU A 345 7.23 16.48 14.62
CA GLU A 345 8.22 15.38 14.54
C GLU A 345 9.68 15.80 14.24
N SER A 346 10.00 17.10 14.19
CA SER A 346 11.38 17.57 14.07
C SER A 346 12.09 17.60 15.43
N SER A 347 13.38 17.24 15.48
CA SER A 347 14.21 17.62 16.62
C SER A 347 14.56 19.10 16.54
N VAL A 348 14.68 19.74 17.70
CA VAL A 348 15.02 21.15 17.83
C VAL A 348 16.22 21.27 18.75
N THR A 349 17.29 21.87 18.25
CA THR A 349 18.47 22.17 19.04
C THR A 349 18.61 23.67 19.22
N PHE A 350 18.70 24.10 20.47
CA PHE A 350 18.97 25.49 20.85
C PHE A 350 20.44 25.65 21.16
N HIS A 351 21.09 26.60 20.51
CA HIS A 351 22.47 27.01 20.78
C HIS A 351 22.44 28.34 21.53
N TYR A 352 23.34 28.52 22.49
CA TYR A 352 23.35 29.70 23.34
C TYR A 352 24.77 30.05 23.80
N ALA A 353 25.01 31.34 23.98
CA ALA A 353 26.29 31.87 24.41
C ALA A 353 26.09 33.11 25.28
N THR A 354 27.13 33.49 26.02
CA THR A 354 27.15 34.75 26.77
C THR A 354 28.18 35.65 26.13
N TYR A 355 27.73 36.67 25.40
CA TYR A 355 28.60 37.51 24.58
C TYR A 355 29.70 38.16 25.43
N GLY A 356 30.91 38.14 24.88
CA GLY A 356 32.11 38.59 25.56
C GLY A 356 32.73 37.58 26.54
N PHE A 357 32.17 36.37 26.68
CA PHE A 357 32.71 35.29 27.52
C PHE A 357 32.96 34.04 26.69
N ASP A 358 34.07 33.38 26.96
CA ASP A 358 34.37 32.06 26.40
C ASP A 358 33.59 30.98 27.16
N LYS A 359 33.10 29.95 26.47
CA LYS A 359 32.39 28.83 27.08
C LYS A 359 33.17 28.13 28.20
N ALA A 360 34.50 28.12 28.16
CA ALA A 360 35.33 27.54 29.20
C ALA A 360 35.19 28.28 30.55
N ASP A 361 34.70 29.53 30.53
CA ASP A 361 34.49 30.37 31.70
C ASP A 361 33.01 30.38 32.16
N MET A 362 32.16 29.56 31.54
CA MET A 362 30.72 29.60 31.71
C MET A 362 30.14 28.21 32.01
N LYS A 363 29.12 28.18 32.87
CA LYS A 363 28.19 27.06 33.00
C LYS A 363 26.80 27.51 32.63
N TYR A 364 25.99 26.64 32.06
CA TYR A 364 24.62 26.94 31.65
C TYR A 364 23.61 26.06 32.38
N SER A 365 22.43 26.63 32.57
CA SER A 365 21.24 25.94 33.04
C SER A 365 20.08 26.36 32.14
N TYR A 366 19.23 25.42 31.78
CA TYR A 366 18.15 25.63 30.82
C TYR A 366 16.91 24.82 31.19
N TYR A 367 15.76 25.23 30.64
CA TYR A 367 14.56 24.41 30.60
C TYR A 367 13.67 24.83 29.43
N LEU A 368 12.70 23.98 29.08
CA LEU A 368 11.72 24.24 28.03
C LEU A 368 10.33 24.22 28.67
N GLU A 369 9.77 25.41 28.88
CA GLU A 369 8.40 25.57 29.38
C GLU A 369 7.42 24.89 28.43
N GLY A 370 6.47 24.14 28.97
CA GLY A 370 5.60 23.22 28.22
C GLY A 370 6.14 21.79 28.10
N TYR A 371 7.43 21.56 28.40
CA TYR A 371 8.04 20.23 28.54
C TYR A 371 8.48 19.94 29.99
N SER A 372 9.11 20.92 30.64
CA SER A 372 9.54 20.90 32.06
C SER A 372 9.45 22.31 32.63
N ASN A 373 9.20 22.44 33.93
CA ASN A 373 9.20 23.74 34.63
C ASN A 373 10.41 23.93 35.57
N ASN A 374 11.34 22.98 35.59
CA ASN A 374 12.53 23.03 36.44
C ASN A 374 13.79 23.27 35.61
N TRP A 375 14.62 24.20 36.08
CA TRP A 375 15.97 24.41 35.59
C TRP A 375 16.81 23.12 35.64
N SER A 376 17.60 22.88 34.61
CA SER A 376 18.57 21.79 34.59
C SER A 376 19.68 22.00 35.63
N ALA A 377 20.42 20.94 35.97
CA ALA A 377 21.70 21.08 36.63
C ALA A 377 22.66 21.94 35.78
N TRP A 378 23.55 22.68 36.45
CA TRP A 378 24.61 23.45 35.81
C TRP A 378 25.56 22.53 35.05
N ASN A 379 25.74 22.78 33.77
CA ASN A 379 26.62 22.01 32.88
C ASN A 379 27.40 22.95 31.96
N ASP A 380 28.33 22.39 31.20
CA ASP A 380 29.22 23.17 30.31
C ASP A 380 28.77 23.06 28.84
N ASP A 381 27.58 22.50 28.59
CA ASP A 381 27.02 22.34 27.24
C ASP A 381 26.50 23.68 26.72
N VAL A 382 26.93 24.06 25.51
CA VAL A 382 26.53 25.31 24.82
C VAL A 382 25.33 25.13 23.90
N LYS A 383 24.74 23.93 23.90
CA LYS A 383 23.54 23.62 23.12
C LYS A 383 22.69 22.55 23.80
N LYS A 384 21.39 22.59 23.54
CA LYS A 384 20.42 21.59 24.00
C LYS A 384 19.48 21.15 22.89
N GLU A 385 19.46 19.85 22.63
CA GLU A 385 18.49 19.20 21.75
C GLU A 385 17.27 18.67 22.53
N TYR A 386 16.08 18.89 21.95
CA TYR A 386 14.82 18.28 22.33
C TYR A 386 14.26 17.48 21.15
N THR A 387 13.84 16.25 21.41
CA THR A 387 13.24 15.34 20.43
C THR A 387 11.80 15.02 20.82
N ASN A 388 10.99 14.59 19.84
CA ASN A 388 9.61 14.13 20.05
C ASN A 388 8.71 15.11 20.81
N LEU A 389 8.87 16.41 20.55
CA LEU A 389 7.98 17.43 21.10
C LEU A 389 6.58 17.30 20.50
N SER A 390 5.56 17.40 21.37
CA SER A 390 4.15 17.35 20.93
C SER A 390 3.72 18.70 20.33
N SER A 391 2.56 18.73 19.67
CA SER A 391 2.03 19.99 19.16
C SER A 391 1.64 20.92 20.31
N GLY A 392 2.12 22.15 20.28
CA GLY A 392 1.89 23.13 21.34
C GLY A 392 2.83 24.32 21.24
N ASP A 393 2.67 25.25 22.17
CA ASP A 393 3.56 26.39 22.35
C ASP A 393 4.56 26.08 23.47
N TYR A 394 5.82 26.40 23.25
CA TYR A 394 6.90 26.20 24.20
C TYR A 394 7.73 27.47 24.31
N VAL A 395 8.33 27.69 25.48
CA VAL A 395 9.30 28.76 25.70
C VAL A 395 10.59 28.17 26.22
N PHE A 396 11.66 28.26 25.44
CA PHE A 396 12.98 27.83 25.87
C PHE A 396 13.61 28.93 26.71
N HIS A 397 14.08 28.58 27.91
CA HIS A 397 14.74 29.49 28.84
C HIS A 397 16.17 29.00 29.09
N VAL A 398 17.14 29.92 29.05
CA VAL A 398 18.53 29.62 29.34
C VAL A 398 19.19 30.73 30.14
N LYS A 399 20.01 30.37 31.11
CA LYS A 399 20.89 31.29 31.83
C LYS A 399 22.26 30.66 32.02
N GLY A 400 23.25 31.53 32.17
CA GLY A 400 24.63 31.21 32.43
C GLY A 400 25.01 31.49 33.88
N LYS A 401 26.18 30.98 34.27
CA LYS A 401 26.85 31.27 35.52
C LYS A 401 28.35 31.34 35.27
N LEU A 402 28.96 32.43 35.69
CA LEU A 402 30.41 32.66 35.59
C LEU A 402 31.17 31.81 36.61
N ILE A 403 32.49 31.68 36.44
CA ILE A 403 33.39 31.02 37.40
C ILE A 403 33.26 31.60 38.83
N ASN A 404 33.04 32.91 38.96
CA ASN A 404 32.86 33.57 40.25
C ASN A 404 31.48 33.32 40.90
N GLY A 405 30.60 32.58 40.24
CA GLY A 405 29.26 32.24 40.72
C GLY A 405 28.17 33.24 40.34
N MET A 406 28.49 34.35 39.68
CA MET A 406 27.48 35.31 39.20
C MET A 406 26.63 34.68 38.09
N GLU A 407 25.30 34.70 38.26
CA GLU A 407 24.35 34.28 37.23
C GLU A 407 24.12 35.40 36.21
N THR A 408 23.88 35.01 34.96
CA THR A 408 23.57 35.94 33.86
C THR A 408 22.08 36.29 33.83
N MET A 409 21.72 37.35 33.12
CA MET A 409 20.32 37.58 32.76
C MET A 409 19.85 36.46 31.82
N PRO A 410 18.71 35.79 32.12
CA PRO A 410 18.21 34.70 31.29
C PRO A 410 17.75 35.20 29.93
N ALA A 411 17.93 34.37 28.90
CA ALA A 411 17.29 34.53 27.61
C ALA A 411 16.12 33.56 27.46
N SER A 412 15.10 34.01 26.75
CA SER A 412 13.90 33.22 26.44
C SER A 412 13.57 33.30 24.97
N LEU A 413 13.07 32.20 24.39
CA LEU A 413 12.61 32.15 23.00
C LEU A 413 11.40 31.25 22.86
N SER A 414 10.35 31.79 22.24
CA SER A 414 9.10 31.09 22.02
C SER A 414 9.13 30.30 20.71
N ILE A 415 8.72 29.04 20.78
CA ILE A 415 8.53 28.16 19.62
C ILE A 415 7.11 27.60 19.59
N THR A 416 6.55 27.42 18.40
CA THR A 416 5.23 26.80 18.21
C THR A 416 5.36 25.59 17.30
N ILE A 417 4.83 24.45 17.75
CA ILE A 417 4.72 23.23 16.96
C ILE A 417 3.26 23.08 16.53
N PRO A 418 2.93 23.33 15.24
CA PRO A 418 1.55 23.29 14.78
C PRO A 418 1.04 21.86 14.78
N LYS A 419 -0.26 21.70 15.05
CA LYS A 419 -0.94 20.41 14.91
C LYS A 419 -0.89 19.94 13.44
N PRO A 420 -0.43 18.71 13.16
CA PRO A 420 -0.49 18.13 11.83
C PRO A 420 -1.91 18.14 11.25
N TRP A 421 -2.01 18.34 9.93
CA TRP A 421 -3.29 18.43 9.23
C TRP A 421 -4.14 17.15 9.37
N TYR A 422 -3.51 15.97 9.49
CA TYR A 422 -4.20 14.69 9.67
C TYR A 422 -4.77 14.48 11.09
N LEU A 423 -4.41 15.33 12.06
CA LEU A 423 -5.02 15.36 13.39
C LEU A 423 -6.15 16.39 13.49
N SER A 424 -6.49 17.09 12.39
CA SER A 424 -7.63 18.00 12.34
C SER A 424 -8.95 17.26 12.45
N TYR A 425 -9.92 17.82 13.21
CA TYR A 425 -11.29 17.31 13.29
C TYR A 425 -11.95 17.14 11.92
N GLY A 426 -11.64 18.02 10.96
CA GLY A 426 -12.17 17.92 9.59
C GLY A 426 -11.66 16.68 8.84
N PHE A 427 -10.36 16.37 8.97
CA PHE A 427 -9.78 15.18 8.34
C PHE A 427 -10.26 13.89 8.99
N ILE A 428 -10.32 13.86 10.33
CA ILE A 428 -10.89 12.73 11.09
C ILE A 428 -12.35 12.47 10.66
N GLY A 429 -13.15 13.54 10.54
CA GLY A 429 -14.53 13.46 10.05
C GLY A 429 -14.63 12.92 8.62
N LEU A 430 -13.75 13.35 7.71
CA LEU A 430 -13.68 12.83 6.34
C LEU A 430 -13.35 11.33 6.33
N MET A 431 -12.37 10.88 7.10
CA MET A 431 -11.99 9.46 7.18
C MET A 431 -13.11 8.60 7.78
N ALA A 432 -13.85 9.12 8.75
CA ALA A 432 -15.03 8.46 9.31
C ALA A 432 -16.13 8.30 8.25
N LEU A 433 -16.42 9.34 7.46
CA LEU A 433 -17.38 9.26 6.34
C LEU A 433 -16.95 8.28 5.27
N LEU A 434 -15.67 8.25 4.92
CA LEU A 434 -15.10 7.34 3.94
C LEU A 434 -15.23 5.88 4.42
N SER A 435 -15.00 5.64 5.71
CA SER A 435 -15.20 4.33 6.35
C SER A 435 -16.67 3.90 6.30
N VAL A 436 -17.61 4.81 6.60
CA VAL A 436 -19.06 4.54 6.50
C VAL A 436 -19.46 4.25 5.05
N ALA A 437 -18.94 4.99 4.07
CA ALA A 437 -19.20 4.75 2.66
C ALA A 437 -18.67 3.40 2.17
N VAL A 438 -17.49 2.98 2.63
CA VAL A 438 -16.92 1.65 2.33
C VAL A 438 -17.79 0.56 2.96
N ILE A 439 -18.15 0.69 4.24
CA ILE A 439 -19.04 -0.26 4.92
C ILE A 439 -20.38 -0.36 4.19
N TYR A 440 -20.99 0.77 3.84
CA TYR A 440 -22.22 0.83 3.06
C TYR A 440 -22.06 0.16 1.70
N GLY A 441 -20.96 0.42 0.99
CA GLY A 441 -20.64 -0.21 -0.29
C GLY A 441 -20.51 -1.73 -0.18
N VAL A 442 -19.81 -2.23 0.83
CA VAL A 442 -19.67 -3.67 1.10
C VAL A 442 -21.02 -4.30 1.44
N ILE A 443 -21.82 -3.67 2.30
CA ILE A 443 -23.18 -4.12 2.61
C ILE A 443 -24.02 -4.17 1.33
N LYS A 444 -23.99 -3.11 0.52
CA LYS A 444 -24.75 -3.03 -0.73
C LYS A 444 -24.33 -4.11 -1.72
N LEU A 445 -23.03 -4.31 -1.93
CA LEU A 445 -22.48 -5.38 -2.78
C LEU A 445 -22.93 -6.76 -2.29
N ARG A 446 -22.83 -7.04 -0.99
CA ARG A 446 -23.33 -8.29 -0.40
C ARG A 446 -24.84 -8.46 -0.62
N THR A 447 -25.64 -7.43 -0.38
CA THR A 447 -27.10 -7.53 -0.61
C THR A 447 -27.46 -7.79 -2.07
N LEU A 448 -26.72 -7.23 -3.03
CA LEU A 448 -26.92 -7.49 -4.46
C LEU A 448 -26.50 -8.92 -4.83
N GLN A 449 -25.37 -9.41 -4.30
CA GLN A 449 -24.94 -10.81 -4.47
C GLN A 449 -25.97 -11.78 -3.89
N LEU A 450 -26.45 -11.54 -2.67
CA LEU A 450 -27.50 -12.32 -2.01
C LEU A 450 -28.79 -12.33 -2.83
N LYS A 451 -29.21 -11.20 -3.40
CA LYS A 451 -30.39 -11.14 -4.28
C LYS A 451 -30.21 -11.97 -5.56
N ARG A 452 -29.03 -11.94 -6.19
CA ARG A 452 -28.74 -12.76 -7.37
C ARG A 452 -28.75 -14.25 -7.02
N LEU A 453 -28.14 -14.62 -5.89
CA LEU A 453 -28.10 -15.99 -5.41
C LEU A 453 -29.50 -16.49 -5.05
N ASN A 454 -30.32 -15.69 -4.37
CA ASN A 454 -31.70 -16.04 -4.06
C ASN A 454 -32.52 -16.26 -5.33
N LYS A 455 -32.38 -15.41 -6.36
CA LYS A 455 -33.05 -15.63 -7.65
C LYS A 455 -32.60 -16.91 -8.35
N GLN A 456 -31.30 -17.22 -8.30
CA GLN A 456 -30.78 -18.48 -8.82
C GLN A 456 -31.34 -19.66 -8.03
N LEU A 457 -31.37 -19.57 -6.71
CA LEU A 457 -31.91 -20.60 -5.84
C LEU A 457 -33.41 -20.80 -6.10
N GLU A 458 -34.20 -19.74 -6.22
CA GLU A 458 -35.62 -19.82 -6.60
C GLU A 458 -35.79 -20.52 -7.95
N SER A 459 -34.97 -20.19 -8.96
CA SER A 459 -35.05 -20.85 -10.27
C SER A 459 -34.71 -22.35 -10.20
N VAL A 460 -33.70 -22.72 -9.40
CA VAL A 460 -33.28 -24.11 -9.20
C VAL A 460 -34.33 -24.88 -8.39
N VAL A 461 -34.86 -24.27 -7.33
CA VAL A 461 -35.93 -24.85 -6.52
C VAL A 461 -37.15 -25.09 -7.39
N ASN A 462 -37.62 -24.09 -8.15
CA ASN A 462 -38.78 -24.26 -9.02
C ASN A 462 -38.58 -25.34 -10.09
N ALA A 463 -37.39 -25.40 -10.71
CA ALA A 463 -37.05 -26.45 -11.66
C ALA A 463 -37.07 -27.84 -11.00
N ARG A 464 -36.48 -27.98 -9.81
CA ARG A 464 -36.49 -29.23 -9.03
C ARG A 464 -37.88 -29.60 -8.53
N THR A 465 -38.69 -28.63 -8.14
CA THR A 465 -40.08 -28.87 -7.72
C THR A 465 -40.92 -29.35 -8.89
N ALA A 466 -40.76 -28.77 -10.09
CA ALA A 466 -41.44 -29.22 -11.29
C ALA A 466 -41.00 -30.64 -11.71
N GLU A 467 -39.70 -30.93 -11.66
CA GLU A 467 -39.16 -32.27 -11.92
C GLU A 467 -39.69 -33.31 -10.91
N LEU A 468 -39.71 -32.97 -9.62
CA LEU A 468 -40.24 -33.84 -8.58
C LEU A 468 -41.74 -34.10 -8.72
N LEU A 469 -42.53 -33.10 -9.12
CA LEU A 469 -43.96 -33.28 -9.38
C LEU A 469 -44.18 -34.21 -10.58
N ALA A 470 -43.43 -34.03 -11.67
CA ALA A 470 -43.50 -34.92 -12.83
C ALA A 470 -43.08 -36.37 -12.48
N GLN A 471 -42.01 -36.54 -11.69
CA GLN A 471 -41.60 -37.87 -11.20
C GLN A 471 -42.64 -38.51 -10.30
N ARG A 472 -43.28 -37.72 -9.42
CA ARG A 472 -44.33 -38.22 -8.52
C ARG A 472 -45.57 -38.67 -9.30
N GLU A 473 -45.97 -37.91 -10.32
CA GLU A 473 -47.09 -38.26 -11.19
C GLU A 473 -46.77 -39.55 -11.98
N GLN A 474 -45.57 -39.65 -12.54
CA GLN A 474 -45.11 -40.85 -13.23
C GLN A 474 -45.08 -42.07 -12.30
N LEU A 475 -44.59 -41.91 -11.07
CA LEU A 475 -44.59 -42.95 -10.03
C LEU A 475 -46.00 -43.36 -9.62
N GLN A 476 -46.93 -42.41 -9.51
CA GLN A 476 -48.32 -42.71 -9.17
C GLN A 476 -49.02 -43.48 -10.28
N ASN A 477 -48.82 -43.09 -11.54
CA ASN A 477 -49.37 -43.82 -12.68
C ASN A 477 -48.79 -45.24 -12.77
N ALA A 478 -47.46 -45.38 -12.66
CA ALA A 478 -46.82 -46.71 -12.65
C ALA A 478 -47.30 -47.60 -11.50
N ASN A 479 -47.52 -47.05 -10.30
CA ASN A 479 -48.08 -47.82 -9.19
C ASN A 479 -49.54 -48.25 -9.44
N LYS A 480 -50.34 -47.37 -10.05
CA LYS A 480 -51.73 -47.69 -10.39
C LYS A 480 -51.81 -48.80 -11.43
N ASP A 481 -50.95 -48.76 -12.44
CA ASP A 481 -50.85 -49.79 -13.47
C ASP A 481 -50.38 -51.12 -12.86
N LEU A 482 -49.36 -51.08 -11.99
CA LEU A 482 -48.89 -52.25 -11.25
C LEU A 482 -50.00 -52.88 -10.39
N MET A 483 -50.77 -52.07 -9.65
CA MET A 483 -51.89 -52.59 -8.85
C MET A 483 -52.97 -53.24 -9.71
N THR A 484 -53.24 -52.69 -10.89
CA THR A 484 -54.23 -53.23 -11.83
C THR A 484 -53.77 -54.59 -12.38
N ILE A 485 -52.53 -54.67 -12.86
CA ILE A 485 -51.94 -55.92 -13.36
C ILE A 485 -51.88 -56.99 -12.26
N ASN A 486 -51.52 -56.61 -11.04
CA ASN A 486 -51.43 -57.56 -9.94
C ASN A 486 -52.82 -58.12 -9.57
N SER A 487 -53.86 -57.28 -9.58
CA SER A 487 -55.24 -57.73 -9.38
C SER A 487 -55.75 -58.65 -10.48
N GLU A 488 -55.37 -58.42 -11.74
CA GLU A 488 -55.72 -59.29 -12.86
C GLU A 488 -55.02 -60.66 -12.74
N LEU A 489 -53.75 -60.66 -12.35
CA LEU A 489 -52.99 -61.88 -12.10
C LEU A 489 -53.59 -62.70 -10.95
N ASP A 490 -53.92 -62.05 -9.83
CA ASP A 490 -54.53 -62.71 -8.68
C ASP A 490 -55.87 -63.37 -9.04
N ASN A 491 -56.70 -62.67 -9.84
CA ASN A 491 -57.97 -63.20 -10.34
C ASN A 491 -57.77 -64.42 -11.26
N PHE A 492 -56.75 -64.40 -12.14
CA PHE A 492 -56.43 -65.52 -13.01
C PHE A 492 -55.97 -66.75 -12.22
N VAL A 493 -55.06 -66.58 -11.26
CA VAL A 493 -54.52 -67.66 -10.43
C VAL A 493 -55.62 -68.30 -9.58
N TYR A 494 -56.47 -67.49 -8.96
CA TYR A 494 -57.56 -67.97 -8.11
C TYR A 494 -58.56 -68.83 -8.88
N ARG A 495 -59.04 -68.35 -10.04
CA ARG A 495 -60.07 -69.06 -10.83
C ARG A 495 -59.53 -70.33 -11.49
N SER A 496 -58.33 -70.28 -12.06
CA SER A 496 -57.68 -71.46 -12.65
C SER A 496 -57.48 -72.58 -11.62
N SER A 497 -57.12 -72.21 -10.38
CA SER A 497 -56.95 -73.18 -9.29
C SER A 497 -58.27 -73.83 -8.88
N HIS A 498 -59.35 -73.06 -8.78
CA HIS A 498 -60.67 -73.57 -8.42
C HIS A 498 -61.15 -74.64 -9.42
N ASP A 499 -60.97 -74.38 -10.71
CA ASP A 499 -61.52 -75.24 -11.76
C ASP A 499 -60.66 -76.50 -12.00
N LEU A 500 -59.36 -76.47 -11.67
CA LEU A 500 -58.53 -77.69 -11.57
C LEU A 500 -58.96 -78.58 -10.40
N VAL A 501 -59.42 -78.00 -9.29
CA VAL A 501 -59.78 -78.74 -8.07
C VAL A 501 -61.06 -79.55 -8.24
N ALA A 502 -62.02 -79.11 -9.05
CA ALA A 502 -63.28 -79.81 -9.30
C ALA A 502 -63.11 -81.24 -9.89
N PRO A 503 -62.41 -81.46 -11.02
CA PRO A 503 -62.18 -82.81 -11.56
C PRO A 503 -61.29 -83.66 -10.64
N LEU A 504 -60.32 -83.07 -9.93
CA LEU A 504 -59.51 -83.80 -8.95
C LEU A 504 -60.34 -84.33 -7.78
N LYS A 505 -61.31 -83.53 -7.28
CA LYS A 505 -62.27 -83.98 -6.26
C LYS A 505 -63.14 -85.13 -6.79
N SER A 506 -63.61 -85.04 -8.04
CA SER A 506 -64.37 -86.11 -8.70
C SER A 506 -63.56 -87.41 -8.80
N LEU A 507 -62.31 -87.34 -9.28
CA LEU A 507 -61.39 -88.49 -9.33
C LEU A 507 -61.17 -89.12 -7.96
N LYS A 508 -60.92 -88.30 -6.94
CA LYS A 508 -60.73 -88.78 -5.56
C LYS A 508 -61.97 -89.51 -5.03
N GLY A 509 -63.16 -89.00 -5.33
CA GLY A 509 -64.43 -89.65 -4.98
C GLY A 509 -64.63 -90.99 -5.69
N LEU A 510 -64.36 -91.06 -6.99
CA LEU A 510 -64.47 -92.29 -7.77
C LEU A 510 -63.44 -93.35 -7.35
N ILE A 511 -62.21 -92.95 -7.03
CA ILE A 511 -61.20 -93.85 -6.44
C ILE A 511 -61.69 -94.42 -5.11
N HIS A 512 -62.37 -93.61 -4.30
CA HIS A 512 -62.93 -94.06 -3.03
C HIS A 512 -64.07 -95.07 -3.23
N LEU A 513 -65.01 -94.79 -4.14
CA LEU A 513 -66.10 -95.71 -4.50
C LEU A 513 -65.55 -97.03 -5.06
N ALA A 514 -64.57 -96.97 -5.96
CA ALA A 514 -63.92 -98.15 -6.51
C ALA A 514 -63.20 -99.01 -5.44
N LYS A 515 -62.75 -98.42 -4.33
CA LYS A 515 -62.13 -99.16 -3.21
C LYS A 515 -63.14 -99.83 -2.27
N ILE A 516 -64.36 -99.34 -2.19
CA ILE A 516 -65.38 -99.82 -1.24
C ILE A 516 -66.31 -100.86 -1.88
N ASP A 517 -66.58 -100.76 -3.18
CA ASP A 517 -67.45 -101.71 -3.89
C ASP A 517 -66.75 -103.05 -4.21
N ASN A 518 -67.56 -104.11 -4.30
CA ASN A 518 -67.10 -105.47 -4.64
C ASN A 518 -66.60 -105.55 -6.11
N PRO A 519 -65.55 -106.35 -6.39
CA PRO A 519 -64.97 -106.47 -7.74
C PRO A 519 -65.97 -107.05 -8.75
N GLY A 520 -66.15 -106.37 -9.88
CA GLY A 520 -67.10 -106.71 -10.96
C GLY A 520 -67.37 -105.52 -11.91
N ASP A 521 -68.46 -105.58 -12.69
CA ASP A 521 -68.81 -104.59 -13.73
C ASP A 521 -68.90 -103.14 -13.22
N THR A 522 -69.25 -102.94 -11.94
CA THR A 522 -69.36 -101.61 -11.31
C THR A 522 -68.00 -100.91 -11.18
N GLN A 523 -66.91 -101.64 -10.92
CA GLN A 523 -65.56 -101.07 -10.86
C GLN A 523 -65.08 -100.61 -12.24
N MET A 524 -65.42 -101.36 -13.29
CA MET A 524 -65.09 -100.98 -14.66
C MET A 524 -65.80 -99.68 -15.06
N HIS A 525 -67.05 -99.51 -14.64
CA HIS A 525 -67.78 -98.26 -14.80
C HIS A 525 -67.09 -97.08 -14.10
N TYR A 526 -66.62 -97.24 -12.86
CA TYR A 526 -65.86 -96.20 -12.16
C TYR A 526 -64.53 -95.87 -12.85
N LEU A 527 -63.79 -96.88 -13.32
CA LEU A 527 -62.55 -96.68 -14.09
C LEU A 527 -62.82 -95.91 -15.39
N GLN A 528 -63.95 -96.18 -16.05
CA GLN A 528 -64.35 -95.46 -17.25
C GLN A 528 -64.71 -93.98 -16.95
N ILE A 529 -65.44 -93.71 -15.86
CA ILE A 529 -65.71 -92.32 -15.43
C ILE A 529 -64.42 -91.62 -15.01
N MET A 530 -63.51 -92.31 -14.30
CA MET A 530 -62.20 -91.76 -13.96
C MET A 530 -61.40 -91.40 -15.21
N ASN A 531 -61.33 -92.29 -16.20
CA ASN A 531 -60.66 -92.03 -17.46
C ASN A 531 -61.26 -90.81 -18.17
N ASN A 532 -62.59 -90.69 -18.22
CA ASN A 532 -63.25 -89.52 -18.79
C ASN A 532 -62.95 -88.23 -18.00
N SER A 533 -62.81 -88.29 -16.68
CA SER A 533 -62.39 -87.16 -15.85
C SER A 533 -60.92 -86.77 -16.07
N VAL A 534 -60.03 -87.74 -16.33
CA VAL A 534 -58.63 -87.47 -16.70
C VAL A 534 -58.55 -86.82 -18.08
N LEU A 535 -59.24 -87.35 -19.08
CA LEU A 535 -59.27 -86.77 -20.43
C LEU A 535 -59.80 -85.33 -20.42
N ARG A 536 -60.86 -85.05 -19.63
CA ARG A 536 -61.35 -83.67 -19.43
C ARG A 536 -60.32 -82.74 -18.80
N LEU A 537 -59.53 -83.25 -17.85
CA LEU A 537 -58.45 -82.47 -17.21
C LEU A 537 -57.30 -82.19 -18.20
N GLU A 538 -56.94 -83.16 -19.03
CA GLU A 538 -55.92 -83.00 -20.09
C GLU A 538 -56.35 -81.96 -21.13
N ASP A 539 -57.60 -82.01 -21.60
CA ASP A 539 -58.17 -81.02 -22.52
C ASP A 539 -58.18 -79.61 -21.92
N PHE A 540 -58.47 -79.50 -20.61
CA PHE A 540 -58.44 -78.24 -19.90
C PHE A 540 -57.02 -77.67 -19.77
N ILE A 541 -56.04 -78.51 -19.39
CA ILE A 541 -54.63 -78.11 -19.32
C ILE A 541 -54.13 -77.68 -20.70
N LYS A 542 -54.47 -78.43 -21.76
CA LYS A 542 -54.13 -78.05 -23.14
C LYS A 542 -54.71 -76.69 -23.50
N SER A 543 -55.98 -76.43 -23.18
CA SER A 543 -56.63 -75.14 -23.42
C SER A 543 -55.92 -73.98 -22.68
N ILE A 544 -55.49 -74.19 -21.44
CA ILE A 544 -54.71 -73.19 -20.68
C ILE A 544 -53.33 -72.96 -21.30
N MET A 545 -52.65 -74.03 -21.73
CA MET A 545 -51.36 -73.92 -22.39
C MET A 545 -51.48 -73.17 -23.72
N ASP A 546 -52.50 -73.46 -24.53
CA ASP A 546 -52.75 -72.76 -25.79
C ASP A 546 -52.98 -71.26 -25.55
N TYR A 547 -53.77 -70.88 -24.53
CA TYR A 547 -53.92 -69.48 -24.12
C TYR A 547 -52.59 -68.84 -23.65
N SER A 548 -51.86 -69.51 -22.75
CA SER A 548 -50.61 -69.00 -22.16
C SER A 548 -49.51 -68.82 -23.20
N VAL A 549 -49.37 -69.76 -24.14
CA VAL A 549 -48.43 -69.68 -25.25
C VAL A 549 -48.86 -68.59 -26.22
N ASN A 550 -50.14 -68.50 -26.57
CA ASN A 550 -50.67 -67.45 -27.45
C ASN A 550 -50.50 -66.04 -26.84
N ALA A 551 -50.55 -65.90 -25.51
CA ALA A 551 -50.32 -64.64 -24.81
C ALA A 551 -48.86 -64.15 -24.84
N LYS A 552 -47.89 -65.06 -24.94
CA LYS A 552 -46.45 -64.73 -24.84
C LYS A 552 -45.71 -64.74 -26.17
N ARG A 553 -46.31 -65.31 -27.23
CA ARG A 553 -45.66 -65.47 -28.53
C ARG A 553 -45.88 -64.24 -29.40
N GLU A 554 -44.79 -63.71 -29.97
CA GLU A 554 -44.86 -62.68 -31.00
C GLU A 554 -45.55 -63.20 -32.28
N ILE A 555 -46.17 -62.30 -33.03
CA ILE A 555 -46.88 -62.63 -34.27
C ILE A 555 -45.87 -62.88 -35.37
N ILE A 556 -45.93 -64.05 -36.03
CA ILE A 556 -45.09 -64.35 -37.19
C ILE A 556 -46.00 -64.40 -38.42
N LEU A 557 -46.03 -63.29 -39.17
CA LEU A 557 -46.78 -63.21 -40.43
C LEU A 557 -46.02 -63.94 -41.54
N GLN A 558 -46.67 -64.94 -42.14
CA GLN A 558 -46.17 -65.67 -43.29
C GLN A 558 -47.27 -65.87 -44.33
N GLU A 559 -46.90 -66.23 -45.56
CA GLU A 559 -47.89 -66.65 -46.55
C GLU A 559 -48.40 -68.05 -46.19
N VAL A 560 -49.71 -68.17 -45.99
CA VAL A 560 -50.39 -69.39 -45.56
C VAL A 560 -51.34 -69.85 -46.66
N LYS A 561 -51.17 -71.07 -47.14
CA LYS A 561 -52.15 -71.71 -48.02
C LYS A 561 -53.32 -72.21 -47.18
N LEU A 562 -54.51 -71.65 -47.39
CA LEU A 562 -55.68 -71.99 -46.57
C LEU A 562 -56.05 -73.46 -46.68
N ASP A 563 -55.88 -74.04 -47.88
CA ASP A 563 -56.23 -75.44 -48.10
C ASP A 563 -55.38 -76.41 -47.27
N ASP A 564 -54.10 -76.12 -47.05
CA ASP A 564 -53.21 -76.95 -46.24
C ASP A 564 -53.67 -76.96 -44.78
N VAL A 565 -53.99 -75.79 -44.21
CA VAL A 565 -54.48 -75.66 -42.83
C VAL A 565 -55.81 -76.40 -42.65
N ILE A 566 -56.73 -76.27 -43.60
CA ILE A 566 -58.01 -76.98 -43.56
C ILE A 566 -57.81 -78.49 -43.71
N ASN A 567 -56.93 -78.95 -44.60
CA ASN A 567 -56.66 -80.38 -44.79
C ASN A 567 -56.04 -81.03 -43.54
N ASP A 568 -55.15 -80.32 -42.85
CA ASP A 568 -54.61 -80.74 -41.56
C ASP A 568 -55.72 -80.93 -40.53
N ILE A 569 -56.59 -79.92 -40.38
CA ILE A 569 -57.72 -79.95 -39.44
C ILE A 569 -58.68 -81.09 -39.79
N VAL A 570 -58.97 -81.29 -41.07
CA VAL A 570 -59.86 -82.36 -41.54
C VAL A 570 -59.26 -83.74 -41.25
N THR A 571 -57.95 -83.90 -41.37
CA THR A 571 -57.26 -85.16 -41.02
C THR A 571 -57.36 -85.44 -39.53
N GLU A 572 -57.26 -84.41 -38.68
CA GLU A 572 -57.47 -84.52 -37.23
C GLU A 572 -58.93 -84.90 -36.88
N ILE A 573 -59.90 -84.33 -37.60
CA ILE A 573 -61.34 -84.53 -37.33
C ILE A 573 -61.85 -85.90 -37.82
N LYS A 574 -61.20 -86.58 -38.77
CA LYS A 574 -61.63 -87.91 -39.27
C LYS A 574 -61.82 -88.95 -38.17
N TYR A 575 -61.14 -88.80 -37.03
CA TYR A 575 -61.21 -89.71 -35.90
C TYR A 575 -62.31 -89.37 -34.89
N PHE A 576 -63.06 -88.28 -35.09
CA PHE A 576 -64.14 -87.87 -34.21
C PHE A 576 -65.38 -88.74 -34.44
N GLU A 577 -66.10 -89.01 -33.36
CA GLU A 577 -67.32 -89.81 -33.42
C GLU A 577 -68.33 -89.16 -34.38
N LYS A 578 -68.85 -89.94 -35.35
CA LYS A 578 -69.83 -89.51 -36.37
C LYS A 578 -69.35 -88.43 -37.34
N ALA A 579 -68.05 -88.10 -37.38
CA ALA A 579 -67.49 -87.16 -38.35
C ALA A 579 -67.73 -87.59 -39.82
N GLU A 580 -67.74 -88.90 -40.10
CA GLU A 580 -68.04 -89.44 -41.44
C GLU A 580 -69.41 -89.05 -41.99
N LYS A 581 -70.35 -88.63 -41.12
CA LYS A 581 -71.69 -88.23 -41.56
C LYS A 581 -71.72 -86.82 -42.12
N VAL A 582 -70.76 -85.95 -41.77
CA VAL A 582 -70.74 -84.52 -42.08
C VAL A 582 -70.01 -84.23 -43.40
N ASP A 583 -70.73 -83.66 -44.36
CA ASP A 583 -70.19 -83.28 -45.67
C ASP A 583 -69.42 -81.94 -45.59
N LEU A 584 -68.11 -81.99 -45.78
CA LEU A 584 -67.26 -80.79 -45.76
C LEU A 584 -67.18 -80.14 -47.14
N LYS A 585 -67.71 -78.93 -47.26
CA LYS A 585 -67.76 -78.18 -48.53
C LYS A 585 -66.77 -77.02 -48.50
N LYS A 586 -65.85 -76.98 -49.46
CA LYS A 586 -64.89 -75.88 -49.64
C LYS A 586 -65.35 -74.97 -50.78
N LYS A 587 -65.49 -73.67 -50.53
CA LYS A 587 -65.86 -72.66 -51.53
C LYS A 587 -64.79 -71.58 -51.61
N TYR A 588 -63.63 -71.97 -52.12
CA TYR A 588 -62.47 -71.12 -52.43
C TYR A 588 -61.56 -71.89 -53.40
N GLY A 589 -60.62 -71.22 -54.08
CA GLY A 589 -59.67 -71.88 -54.97
C GLY A 589 -58.62 -72.68 -54.20
N ALA A 590 -58.19 -73.84 -54.70
CA ALA A 590 -57.20 -74.68 -53.98
C ALA A 590 -55.87 -73.94 -53.68
N ASP A 591 -55.52 -72.93 -54.49
CA ASP A 591 -54.32 -72.09 -54.32
C ASP A 591 -54.59 -70.78 -53.56
N PHE A 592 -55.67 -70.69 -52.78
CA PHE A 592 -55.98 -69.51 -51.97
C PHE A 592 -54.93 -69.32 -50.86
N THR A 593 -54.15 -68.23 -50.92
CA THR A 593 -53.14 -67.85 -49.93
C THR A 593 -53.50 -66.56 -49.21
N LEU A 594 -53.13 -66.45 -47.94
CA LEU A 594 -53.26 -65.23 -47.14
C LEU A 594 -52.03 -64.98 -46.29
N LYS A 595 -51.71 -63.70 -46.01
CA LYS A 595 -50.65 -63.35 -45.05
C LYS A 595 -51.21 -63.38 -43.63
N SER A 596 -50.81 -64.37 -42.83
CA SER A 596 -51.21 -64.48 -41.43
C SER A 596 -50.24 -65.35 -40.64
N ASP A 597 -50.45 -65.48 -39.33
CA ASP A 597 -49.75 -66.47 -38.51
C ASP A 597 -50.44 -67.83 -38.66
N SER A 598 -49.75 -68.78 -39.28
CA SER A 598 -50.30 -70.12 -39.56
C SER A 598 -50.74 -70.85 -38.28
N SER A 599 -50.00 -70.69 -37.18
CA SER A 599 -50.32 -71.38 -35.93
C SER A 599 -51.58 -70.83 -35.27
N ARG A 600 -51.75 -69.51 -35.26
CA ARG A 600 -52.94 -68.84 -34.72
C ARG A 600 -54.18 -69.05 -35.60
N LEU A 601 -53.99 -69.03 -36.92
CA LEU A 601 -55.06 -69.35 -37.87
C LEU A 601 -55.54 -70.80 -37.67
N LYS A 602 -54.61 -71.76 -37.48
CA LYS A 602 -54.96 -73.15 -37.17
C LYS A 602 -55.73 -73.27 -35.85
N ILE A 603 -55.36 -72.53 -34.79
CA ILE A 603 -56.09 -72.52 -33.51
C ILE A 603 -57.53 -72.04 -33.71
N ILE A 604 -57.73 -70.91 -34.41
CA ILE A 604 -59.07 -70.36 -34.66
C ILE A 604 -59.91 -71.36 -35.46
N LEU A 605 -59.41 -71.78 -36.62
CA LEU A 605 -60.16 -72.63 -37.54
C LEU A 605 -60.44 -74.01 -36.93
N SER A 606 -59.49 -74.59 -36.19
CA SER A 606 -59.68 -75.87 -35.51
C SER A 606 -60.80 -75.78 -34.47
N ASN A 607 -60.83 -74.74 -33.63
CA ASN A 607 -61.91 -74.55 -32.65
C ASN A 607 -63.28 -74.37 -33.31
N LEU A 608 -63.36 -73.58 -34.39
CA LEU A 608 -64.63 -73.33 -35.08
C LEU A 608 -65.14 -74.58 -35.81
N ILE A 609 -64.28 -75.27 -36.55
CA ILE A 609 -64.65 -76.46 -37.33
C ILE A 609 -64.97 -77.64 -36.40
N THR A 610 -64.19 -77.86 -35.34
CA THR A 610 -64.49 -78.92 -34.36
C THR A 610 -65.81 -78.65 -33.63
N ASN A 611 -66.11 -77.40 -33.26
CA ASN A 611 -67.43 -77.05 -32.71
C ASN A 611 -68.55 -77.33 -33.72
N SER A 612 -68.34 -77.00 -35.00
CA SER A 612 -69.32 -77.25 -36.06
C SER A 612 -69.65 -78.74 -36.24
N VAL A 613 -68.67 -79.63 -36.04
CA VAL A 613 -68.85 -81.09 -36.11
C VAL A 613 -69.43 -81.66 -34.81
N LYS A 614 -68.98 -81.19 -33.64
CA LYS A 614 -69.44 -81.65 -32.33
C LYS A 614 -70.91 -81.31 -32.07
N TYR A 615 -71.30 -80.06 -32.31
CA TYR A 615 -72.63 -79.54 -32.00
C TYR A 615 -73.61 -79.69 -33.17
N HIS A 616 -73.40 -80.72 -33.99
CA HIS A 616 -74.25 -81.00 -35.12
C HIS A 616 -75.60 -81.63 -34.69
N ASN A 617 -76.66 -81.44 -35.49
CA ASN A 617 -77.94 -82.11 -35.31
C ASN A 617 -78.09 -83.31 -36.27
N TYR A 618 -77.75 -84.51 -35.79
CA TYR A 618 -77.76 -85.74 -36.59
C TYR A 618 -79.14 -86.24 -37.03
N GLU A 619 -80.24 -85.60 -36.61
CA GLU A 619 -81.58 -85.90 -37.09
C GLU A 619 -81.93 -85.19 -38.41
N GLN A 620 -81.13 -84.19 -38.82
CA GLN A 620 -81.33 -83.48 -40.09
C GLN A 620 -80.72 -84.25 -41.29
N PRO A 621 -81.40 -84.29 -42.46
CA PRO A 621 -80.85 -84.93 -43.65
C PRO A 621 -79.71 -84.09 -44.25
N ARG A 622 -78.54 -84.72 -44.47
CA ARG A 622 -77.30 -84.16 -45.07
C ARG A 622 -76.62 -83.06 -44.21
N PRO A 623 -75.97 -83.45 -43.11
CA PRO A 623 -75.21 -82.51 -42.29
C PRO A 623 -74.00 -81.98 -43.06
N TYR A 624 -73.70 -80.68 -42.96
CA TYR A 624 -72.57 -80.07 -43.66
C TYR A 624 -71.83 -79.05 -42.80
N VAL A 625 -70.54 -78.89 -43.12
CA VAL A 625 -69.73 -77.74 -42.70
C VAL A 625 -69.13 -77.13 -43.96
N LYS A 626 -69.41 -75.86 -44.18
CA LYS A 626 -69.01 -75.13 -45.38
C LYS A 626 -68.00 -74.06 -45.01
N VAL A 627 -66.82 -74.13 -45.62
CA VAL A 627 -65.76 -73.13 -45.47
C VAL A 627 -65.78 -72.25 -46.72
N ILE A 628 -66.06 -70.97 -46.55
CA ILE A 628 -66.11 -69.96 -47.60
C ILE A 628 -64.98 -68.97 -47.34
N ALA A 629 -64.16 -68.69 -48.35
CA ALA A 629 -63.11 -67.68 -48.21
C ALA A 629 -63.12 -66.72 -49.41
N HIS A 630 -63.04 -65.42 -49.10
CA HIS A 630 -62.97 -64.34 -50.06
C HIS A 630 -61.91 -63.33 -49.61
N GLN A 631 -61.17 -62.76 -50.56
CA GLN A 631 -60.16 -61.74 -50.28
C GLN A 631 -60.32 -60.57 -51.25
N ASP A 632 -60.24 -59.36 -50.72
CA ASP A 632 -60.14 -58.11 -51.49
C ASP A 632 -58.79 -57.41 -51.18
N ASP A 633 -58.58 -56.18 -51.66
CA ASP A 633 -57.33 -55.44 -51.44
C ASP A 633 -57.09 -55.06 -49.96
N GLN A 634 -58.13 -54.99 -49.13
CA GLN A 634 -58.07 -54.51 -47.75
C GLN A 634 -58.13 -55.62 -46.71
N LYS A 635 -58.80 -56.74 -47.00
CA LYS A 635 -59.08 -57.79 -46.02
C LYS A 635 -59.31 -59.17 -46.66
N THR A 636 -59.16 -60.19 -45.82
CA THR A 636 -59.52 -61.58 -46.10
C THR A 636 -60.64 -62.00 -45.14
N GLU A 637 -61.74 -62.49 -45.68
CA GLU A 637 -62.89 -63.02 -44.92
C GLU A 637 -62.96 -64.53 -45.06
N ILE A 638 -63.00 -65.23 -43.93
CA ILE A 638 -63.16 -66.69 -43.85
C ILE A 638 -64.40 -66.98 -43.01
N ALA A 639 -65.43 -67.55 -43.64
CA ALA A 639 -66.67 -67.95 -42.99
C ALA A 639 -66.78 -69.47 -42.84
N ILE A 640 -67.07 -69.92 -41.63
CA ILE A 640 -67.37 -71.32 -41.29
C ILE A 640 -68.87 -71.40 -41.00
N GLN A 641 -69.59 -72.07 -41.91
CA GLN A 641 -71.05 -72.22 -41.84
C GLN A 641 -71.43 -73.68 -41.63
N ASP A 642 -72.23 -73.97 -40.62
CA ASP A 642 -72.84 -75.27 -40.36
C ASP A 642 -74.37 -75.21 -40.41
N ASN A 643 -75.01 -76.39 -40.49
CA ASN A 643 -76.45 -76.57 -40.26
C ASN A 643 -76.72 -77.41 -38.99
N GLY A 644 -75.95 -77.15 -37.93
CA GLY A 644 -76.04 -77.84 -36.65
C GLY A 644 -77.17 -77.33 -35.76
N GLN A 645 -76.99 -77.44 -34.44
CA GLN A 645 -78.02 -77.09 -33.46
C GLN A 645 -78.32 -75.59 -33.36
N GLY A 646 -77.42 -74.71 -33.86
CA GLY A 646 -77.53 -73.27 -33.65
C GLY A 646 -77.28 -72.85 -32.19
N ILE A 647 -77.15 -71.55 -31.96
CA ILE A 647 -76.89 -70.93 -30.66
C ILE A 647 -78.07 -69.99 -30.35
N PRO A 648 -78.74 -70.15 -29.20
CA PRO A 648 -79.81 -69.23 -28.77
C PRO A 648 -79.32 -67.78 -28.68
N GLU A 649 -80.17 -66.83 -29.09
CA GLU A 649 -79.84 -65.39 -29.13
C GLU A 649 -79.33 -64.86 -27.78
N ALA A 650 -79.92 -65.32 -26.67
CA ALA A 650 -79.54 -64.95 -25.31
C ALA A 650 -78.08 -65.29 -24.93
N TYR A 651 -77.43 -66.17 -25.70
CA TYR A 651 -76.05 -66.59 -25.44
C TYR A 651 -75.04 -65.96 -26.40
N LEU A 652 -75.46 -65.34 -27.51
CA LEU A 652 -74.56 -64.81 -28.54
C LEU A 652 -73.55 -63.78 -28.00
N GLU A 653 -73.94 -62.96 -27.02
CA GLU A 653 -73.02 -62.00 -26.39
C GLU A 653 -72.02 -62.66 -25.42
N LYS A 654 -72.35 -63.84 -24.89
CA LYS A 654 -71.59 -64.52 -23.83
C LYS A 654 -70.76 -65.69 -24.33
N ILE A 655 -70.95 -66.18 -25.55
CA ILE A 655 -70.22 -67.35 -26.06
C ILE A 655 -68.71 -67.16 -26.12
N PHE A 656 -68.24 -65.90 -26.16
CA PHE A 656 -66.83 -65.56 -26.14
C PHE A 656 -66.29 -65.33 -24.72
N ASP A 657 -67.13 -65.36 -23.68
CA ASP A 657 -66.67 -65.26 -22.30
C ASP A 657 -65.88 -66.50 -21.88
N MET A 658 -64.83 -66.29 -21.11
CA MET A 658 -64.00 -67.39 -20.58
C MET A 658 -64.87 -68.32 -19.73
N PHE A 659 -64.80 -69.62 -20.00
CA PHE A 659 -65.55 -70.70 -19.31
C PHE A 659 -67.05 -70.76 -19.57
N PHE A 660 -67.56 -70.00 -20.53
CA PHE A 660 -68.99 -70.04 -20.83
C PHE A 660 -69.40 -71.39 -21.45
N ARG A 661 -70.47 -71.98 -20.91
CA ARG A 661 -71.12 -73.21 -21.42
C ARG A 661 -72.64 -73.02 -21.34
N ALA A 662 -73.34 -73.28 -22.44
CA ALA A 662 -74.80 -73.12 -22.51
C ALA A 662 -75.57 -74.20 -21.71
N SER A 663 -74.94 -75.35 -21.44
CA SER A 663 -75.45 -76.39 -20.55
C SER A 663 -74.31 -77.15 -19.85
N GLU A 664 -74.58 -77.73 -18.68
CA GLU A 664 -73.62 -78.61 -18.01
C GLU A 664 -73.34 -79.90 -18.79
N SER A 665 -74.22 -80.28 -19.72
CA SER A 665 -74.06 -81.46 -20.59
C SER A 665 -73.24 -81.21 -21.85
N ALA A 666 -72.90 -79.96 -22.17
CA ALA A 666 -72.12 -79.61 -23.37
C ALA A 666 -70.64 -80.03 -23.25
N GLU A 667 -70.08 -80.77 -24.21
CA GLU A 667 -68.69 -81.24 -24.15
C GLU A 667 -67.64 -80.14 -24.41
N GLY A 668 -66.75 -79.90 -23.44
CA GLY A 668 -65.60 -79.00 -23.59
C GLY A 668 -65.32 -78.14 -22.34
N SER A 669 -64.17 -77.45 -22.35
CA SER A 669 -63.69 -76.61 -21.23
C SER A 669 -64.36 -75.24 -21.14
N GLY A 670 -65.16 -74.83 -22.13
CA GLY A 670 -65.68 -73.45 -22.23
C GLY A 670 -64.61 -72.41 -22.58
N LEU A 671 -63.38 -72.83 -22.90
CA LEU A 671 -62.29 -71.94 -23.30
C LEU A 671 -62.15 -71.77 -24.81
N GLY A 672 -62.69 -72.68 -25.62
CA GLY A 672 -62.44 -72.71 -27.07
C GLY A 672 -62.80 -71.41 -27.80
N LEU A 673 -64.03 -70.92 -27.63
CA LEU A 673 -64.46 -69.66 -28.27
C LEU A 673 -63.80 -68.42 -27.67
N TYR A 674 -63.53 -68.41 -26.36
CA TYR A 674 -62.71 -67.36 -25.75
C TYR A 674 -61.30 -67.29 -26.38
N ILE A 675 -60.64 -68.45 -26.56
CA ILE A 675 -59.33 -68.55 -27.23
C ILE A 675 -59.46 -68.07 -28.67
N VAL A 676 -60.55 -68.38 -29.38
CA VAL A 676 -60.78 -67.85 -30.73
C VAL A 676 -60.84 -66.33 -30.72
N LYS A 677 -61.58 -65.72 -29.78
CA LYS A 677 -61.70 -64.26 -29.68
C LYS A 677 -60.37 -63.58 -29.34
N ASP A 678 -59.68 -64.04 -28.30
CA ASP A 678 -58.35 -63.55 -27.92
C ASP A 678 -57.33 -63.71 -29.08
N THR A 679 -57.36 -64.85 -29.77
CA THR A 679 -56.46 -65.11 -30.91
C THR A 679 -56.77 -64.21 -32.10
N ALA A 680 -58.05 -63.95 -32.39
CA ALA A 680 -58.48 -63.03 -33.43
C ALA A 680 -58.07 -61.59 -33.12
N ASP A 681 -58.33 -61.12 -31.90
CA ASP A 681 -57.98 -59.76 -31.46
C ASP A 681 -56.45 -59.53 -31.56
N LYS A 682 -55.63 -60.53 -31.21
CA LYS A 682 -54.16 -60.41 -31.39
C LYS A 682 -53.70 -60.47 -32.85
N LEU A 683 -54.49 -61.01 -33.78
CA LEU A 683 -54.22 -60.89 -35.21
C LEU A 683 -54.75 -59.57 -35.79
N GLY A 684 -55.37 -58.71 -34.97
CA GLY A 684 -56.11 -57.55 -35.46
C GLY A 684 -57.33 -57.95 -36.30
N ALA A 685 -57.79 -59.20 -36.16
CA ALA A 685 -58.91 -59.76 -36.89
C ALA A 685 -60.22 -59.60 -36.11
N GLU A 686 -61.31 -59.40 -36.82
CA GLU A 686 -62.65 -59.32 -36.24
C GLU A 686 -63.37 -60.66 -36.42
N ILE A 687 -63.95 -61.22 -35.36
CA ILE A 687 -64.82 -62.39 -35.45
C ILE A 687 -66.28 -61.99 -35.19
N ARG A 688 -67.16 -62.41 -36.09
CA ARG A 688 -68.62 -62.25 -35.97
C ARG A 688 -69.31 -63.60 -35.97
N VAL A 689 -70.45 -63.67 -35.31
CA VAL A 689 -71.30 -64.87 -35.24
C VAL A 689 -72.72 -64.51 -35.64
N GLU A 690 -73.30 -65.32 -36.50
CA GLU A 690 -74.72 -65.30 -36.86
C GLU A 690 -75.25 -66.71 -36.65
N SER A 691 -76.28 -66.86 -35.81
CA SER A 691 -76.81 -68.19 -35.47
C SER A 691 -78.31 -68.10 -35.18
N GLU A 692 -79.04 -69.14 -35.58
CA GLU A 692 -80.45 -69.33 -35.27
C GLU A 692 -80.62 -70.74 -34.70
N GLU A 693 -81.26 -70.85 -33.53
CA GLU A 693 -81.47 -72.11 -32.83
C GLU A 693 -82.28 -73.08 -33.70
N GLY A 694 -81.76 -74.30 -33.88
CA GLY A 694 -82.32 -75.34 -34.74
C GLY A 694 -81.97 -75.25 -36.22
N VAL A 695 -81.34 -74.15 -36.68
CA VAL A 695 -80.99 -73.93 -38.10
C VAL A 695 -79.50 -74.13 -38.37
N GLY A 696 -78.62 -73.53 -37.56
CA GLY A 696 -77.16 -73.62 -37.72
C GLY A 696 -76.44 -72.33 -37.35
N THR A 697 -75.10 -72.35 -37.45
CA THR A 697 -74.24 -71.22 -37.10
C THR A 697 -73.31 -70.83 -38.23
N THR A 698 -73.03 -69.54 -38.37
CA THR A 698 -71.99 -69.00 -39.24
C THR A 698 -71.05 -68.12 -38.41
N PHE A 699 -69.78 -68.54 -38.32
CA PHE A 699 -68.71 -67.71 -37.79
C PHE A 699 -67.93 -67.08 -38.94
N THR A 700 -67.78 -65.76 -38.93
CA THR A 700 -67.02 -65.02 -39.95
C THR A 700 -65.81 -64.36 -39.32
N LEU A 701 -64.62 -64.77 -39.74
CA LEU A 701 -63.34 -64.20 -39.37
C LEU A 701 -62.88 -63.22 -40.45
N THR A 702 -62.67 -61.96 -40.08
CA THR A 702 -62.21 -60.89 -40.98
C THR A 702 -60.79 -60.49 -40.59
N ILE A 703 -59.82 -60.78 -41.44
CA ILE A 703 -58.39 -60.49 -41.22
C ILE A 703 -57.98 -59.32 -42.12
N PRO A 704 -57.42 -58.21 -41.59
CA PRO A 704 -56.92 -57.13 -42.42
C PRO A 704 -55.68 -57.58 -43.22
N ASN A 705 -55.59 -57.20 -44.49
CA ASN A 705 -54.41 -57.49 -45.29
C ASN A 705 -53.25 -56.57 -44.84
N HIS A 706 -52.31 -57.12 -44.08
CA HIS A 706 -51.07 -56.42 -43.76
C HIS A 706 -50.20 -56.31 -45.03
N ARG A 707 -49.93 -55.07 -45.49
CA ARG A 707 -49.04 -54.81 -46.63
C ARG A 707 -47.62 -55.28 -46.34
#